data_AF-A0A956L1J0-F1
#
_entry.id   AF-A0A956L1J0-F1
#
_cell.length_a   1.000
_cell.length_b   1.000
_cell.length_c   1.000
_cell.angle_alpha   90.00
_cell.angle_beta   90.00
_cell.angle_gamma   90.00
#
_symmetry.space_group_name_H-M   'P 1'
#
loop_
_entity.id
_entity.type
_entity.pdbx_description
1 polymer ?
#
loop_
_entity_poly.entity_id
_entity_poly.type
_entity_poly.pdbx_seq_one_letter_code
_entity_poly.pdbx_strand_id
1 'polypeptide(L)'
;MSVETSLGELRARLSLAEGSPTLLLAVAPSDAGLDEVRALLVEVLRAAPLTVADLGPCDSRTGPARWADRTKQRDAQAYVLAFVSSAPLETRAFAQLLNAERVLLRELGGPVVLLVSQPTEQMLRRYAHDFFTWVAQAYALPEPRQLRSLAPRLGVAAAAPACVEQPVEEPLRFLHLSDLHLRPDRVERYDQDRVLRGLLDYLERDREAFPLDLVFVTGDLAHGGRPEEYALVVDLLERLCTVTGVPVERLFVVPGNHDVDRNAGQWLLRTLGDDRRAIAFFAEPDGRRQHQQKLVAYEQSMRALLGPGRSLGLEMGADAVELVELRGTRLAVASFNSAWFSQDDGDWGKLWLGEPNVERALDRIADEEAAFAVALLHPPFEYLHELERDLVERWFERGVDLVLRGHLHSNRTRFVATQRGGYVEVAAPAAYQGSQWGNGCFMGEIRARARTVRLRPLRFASGPDPWVLDTTVFPDDAADGHCRTFAVPAKRRERSGVSVPRRAAVEAAYKKASVQQQERAVRAVREVRKSLSSRPEQDTLYELKASPSLRQEVLGQDDGVALVDAIERTEHPRTEITDFEGFKDVLLRACRLVRTEREALGIPQDRLTERSAAVVLAAALGVLVDAPIELEPRLEGGLRPDIVIGRGDARDVVEVAVHRSSFAPLSGQAHRIGEYLQRLPGRFGALAILEGSGAQTPGRPEIQQETTSAGRPVVVLIL
;
A
#
# COMPACT_ATOMS: atom_id res chain seq x y z
N MET A 1 8.30 -9.23 -45.99
CA MET A 1 9.04 -7.95 -46.01
C MET A 1 9.97 -7.90 -44.82
N SER A 2 11.13 -7.24 -44.91
CA SER A 2 11.96 -6.99 -43.73
C SER A 2 11.24 -6.01 -42.78
N VAL A 3 11.56 -6.05 -41.49
CA VAL A 3 11.00 -5.11 -40.50
C VAL A 3 11.32 -3.66 -40.87
N GLU A 4 12.53 -3.40 -41.34
CA GLU A 4 12.99 -2.08 -41.79
C GLU A 4 12.15 -1.58 -42.98
N THR A 5 11.83 -2.47 -43.93
CA THR A 5 10.94 -2.15 -45.06
C THR A 5 9.53 -1.82 -44.59
N SER A 6 8.99 -2.58 -43.62
CA SER A 6 7.64 -2.36 -43.06
C SER A 6 7.54 -1.00 -42.36
N LEU A 7 8.55 -0.64 -41.55
CA LEU A 7 8.62 0.65 -40.87
C LEU A 7 8.86 1.81 -41.85
N GLY A 8 9.66 1.59 -42.90
CA GLY A 8 9.83 2.55 -43.99
C GLY A 8 8.52 2.83 -44.73
N GLU A 9 7.72 1.79 -45.02
CA GLU A 9 6.40 1.94 -45.63
C GLU A 9 5.43 2.68 -44.70
N LEU A 10 5.41 2.35 -43.40
CA LEU A 10 4.60 3.07 -42.39
C LEU A 10 4.91 4.57 -42.38
N ARG A 11 6.21 4.95 -42.37
CA ARG A 11 6.64 6.35 -42.42
C ARG A 11 6.19 7.05 -43.70
N ALA A 12 6.37 6.41 -44.85
CA ALA A 12 5.96 6.97 -46.14
C ALA A 12 4.45 7.20 -46.18
N ARG A 13 3.65 6.27 -45.65
CA ARG A 13 2.19 6.42 -45.57
C ARG A 13 1.75 7.52 -44.63
N LEU A 14 2.36 7.64 -43.46
CA LEU A 14 2.06 8.74 -42.53
C LEU A 14 2.34 10.10 -43.18
N SER A 15 3.44 10.23 -43.92
CA SER A 15 3.80 11.47 -44.62
C SER A 15 2.82 11.78 -45.76
N LEU A 16 2.38 10.77 -46.52
CA LEU A 16 1.38 10.94 -47.58
C LEU A 16 -0.02 11.27 -47.05
N ALA A 17 -0.32 10.85 -45.82
CA ALA A 17 -1.61 11.05 -45.16
C ALA A 17 -1.65 12.31 -44.28
N GLU A 18 -0.62 13.16 -44.32
CA GLU A 18 -0.55 14.39 -43.54
C GLU A 18 -1.80 15.28 -43.76
N GLY A 19 -2.39 15.75 -42.66
CA GLY A 19 -3.62 16.55 -42.70
C GLY A 19 -4.89 15.78 -43.09
N SER A 20 -4.81 14.48 -43.37
CA SER A 20 -5.96 13.63 -43.70
C SER A 20 -6.33 12.71 -42.54
N PRO A 21 -7.64 12.53 -42.22
CA PRO A 21 -8.09 11.62 -41.17
C PRO A 21 -7.89 10.16 -41.60
N THR A 22 -6.71 9.62 -41.29
CA THR A 22 -6.30 8.27 -41.69
C THR A 22 -5.99 7.44 -40.46
N LEU A 23 -6.53 6.21 -40.40
CA LEU A 23 -6.23 5.28 -39.33
C LEU A 23 -5.31 4.16 -39.84
N LEU A 24 -4.16 4.00 -39.20
CA LEU A 24 -3.23 2.90 -39.41
C LEU A 24 -3.17 2.04 -38.15
N LEU A 25 -2.93 0.74 -38.32
CA LEU A 25 -2.80 -0.20 -37.22
C LEU A 25 -1.35 -0.69 -37.13
N ALA A 26 -0.79 -0.67 -35.93
CA ALA A 26 0.48 -1.33 -35.62
C ALA A 26 0.22 -2.48 -34.66
N VAL A 27 0.81 -3.64 -34.93
CA VAL A 27 0.52 -4.88 -34.20
C VAL A 27 1.82 -5.41 -33.60
N ALA A 28 1.93 -5.35 -32.27
CA ALA A 28 3.02 -5.95 -31.52
C ALA A 28 2.74 -7.44 -31.23
N PRO A 29 3.77 -8.27 -30.99
CA PRO A 29 3.55 -9.71 -30.78
C PRO A 29 2.76 -10.06 -29.52
N SER A 30 2.90 -9.26 -28.45
CA SER A 30 2.24 -9.50 -27.16
C SER A 30 1.84 -8.21 -26.45
N ASP A 31 0.99 -8.32 -25.42
CA ASP A 31 0.65 -7.19 -24.54
C ASP A 31 1.83 -6.79 -23.62
N ALA A 32 2.75 -7.72 -23.37
CA ALA A 32 3.91 -7.48 -22.52
C ALA A 32 4.88 -6.51 -23.20
N GLY A 33 5.10 -5.35 -22.57
CA GLY A 33 5.97 -4.31 -23.12
C GLY A 33 5.34 -3.49 -24.25
N LEU A 34 4.02 -3.50 -24.42
CA LEU A 34 3.36 -2.68 -25.47
C LEU A 34 3.64 -1.18 -25.32
N ASP A 35 3.73 -0.68 -24.09
CA ASP A 35 4.13 0.71 -23.82
C ASP A 35 5.59 0.99 -24.22
N GLU A 36 6.47 0.01 -24.05
CA GLU A 36 7.85 0.11 -24.52
C GLU A 36 7.90 0.13 -26.05
N VAL A 37 7.12 -0.74 -26.73
CA VAL A 37 6.99 -0.72 -28.19
C VAL A 37 6.43 0.61 -28.68
N ARG A 38 5.45 1.20 -27.98
CA ARG A 38 4.89 2.53 -28.29
C ARG A 38 5.97 3.60 -28.25
N ALA A 39 6.74 3.67 -27.17
CA ALA A 39 7.80 4.66 -27.00
C ALA A 39 8.86 4.53 -28.11
N LEU A 40 9.33 3.31 -28.37
CA LEU A 40 10.30 3.03 -29.42
C LEU A 40 9.75 3.34 -30.82
N LEU A 41 8.49 3.03 -31.10
CA LEU A 41 7.84 3.34 -32.36
C LEU A 41 7.78 4.87 -32.58
N VAL A 42 7.44 5.64 -31.55
CA VAL A 42 7.41 7.11 -31.63
C VAL A 42 8.81 7.65 -31.95
N GLU A 43 9.85 7.15 -31.29
CA GLU A 43 11.24 7.55 -31.59
C GLU A 43 11.64 7.21 -33.03
N VAL A 44 11.31 5.99 -33.48
CA VAL A 44 11.51 5.56 -34.86
C VAL A 44 10.78 6.49 -35.82
N LEU A 45 9.54 6.89 -35.56
CA LEU A 45 8.82 7.78 -36.47
C LEU A 45 9.37 9.22 -36.47
N ARG A 46 9.83 9.73 -35.31
CA ARG A 46 10.47 11.06 -35.17
C ARG A 46 11.87 11.15 -35.76
N ALA A 47 12.51 10.02 -36.06
CA ALA A 47 13.81 9.99 -36.70
C ALA A 47 13.78 10.45 -38.18
N ALA A 48 12.58 10.57 -38.76
CA ALA A 48 12.33 11.17 -40.06
C ALA A 48 11.90 12.64 -39.89
N PRO A 49 11.88 13.47 -40.96
CA PRO A 49 11.33 14.83 -40.91
C PRO A 49 9.79 14.82 -40.81
N LEU A 50 9.26 14.16 -39.78
CA LEU A 50 7.84 14.05 -39.47
C LEU A 50 7.64 14.40 -37.99
N THR A 51 6.81 15.40 -37.68
CA THR A 51 6.45 15.72 -36.29
C THR A 51 5.38 14.73 -35.81
N VAL A 52 5.73 13.95 -34.78
CA VAL A 52 4.86 12.87 -34.26
C VAL A 52 4.47 13.16 -32.81
N ALA A 53 3.18 13.31 -32.55
CA ALA A 53 2.62 13.44 -31.22
C ALA A 53 2.28 12.07 -30.61
N ASP A 54 2.80 11.84 -29.40
CA ASP A 54 2.48 10.66 -28.63
C ASP A 54 1.26 10.92 -27.73
N LEU A 55 0.15 10.30 -28.06
CA LEU A 55 -1.10 10.37 -27.31
C LEU A 55 -1.13 9.32 -26.18
N GLY A 56 -0.08 8.53 -25.98
CA GLY A 56 -0.01 7.62 -24.84
C GLY A 56 -1.03 6.47 -24.88
N PRO A 57 -1.30 5.83 -23.74
CA PRO A 57 -2.26 4.75 -23.66
C PRO A 57 -3.71 5.26 -23.80
N CYS A 58 -4.58 4.43 -24.37
CA CYS A 58 -6.03 4.61 -24.37
C CYS A 58 -6.70 3.40 -23.69
N ASP A 59 -7.78 3.65 -22.95
CA ASP A 59 -8.58 2.62 -22.28
C ASP A 59 -9.84 2.28 -23.07
N SER A 60 -10.62 1.30 -22.58
CA SER A 60 -11.88 0.87 -23.19
C SER A 60 -12.99 1.93 -23.23
N ARG A 61 -12.76 3.11 -22.63
CA ARG A 61 -13.67 4.26 -22.61
C ARG A 61 -13.22 5.40 -23.52
N THR A 62 -12.03 5.29 -24.11
CA THR A 62 -11.41 6.34 -24.92
C THR A 62 -11.41 5.93 -26.39
N GLY A 63 -12.52 6.20 -27.08
CA GLY A 63 -12.74 5.85 -28.49
C GLY A 63 -12.42 6.98 -29.49
N PRO A 64 -12.72 6.77 -30.79
CA PRO A 64 -12.53 7.73 -31.88
C PRO A 64 -12.96 9.18 -31.59
N ALA A 65 -14.04 9.40 -30.83
CA ALA A 65 -14.47 10.74 -30.43
C ALA A 65 -13.37 11.48 -29.65
N ARG A 66 -12.82 10.82 -28.62
CA ARG A 66 -11.73 11.37 -27.81
C ARG A 66 -10.43 11.47 -28.60
N TRP A 67 -10.20 10.57 -29.55
CA TRP A 67 -9.00 10.65 -30.41
C TRP A 67 -9.05 11.90 -31.30
N ALA A 68 -10.23 12.23 -31.87
CA ALA A 68 -10.42 13.44 -32.64
C ALA A 68 -10.15 14.71 -31.80
N ASP A 69 -10.65 14.78 -30.57
CA ASP A 69 -10.36 15.90 -29.67
C ASP A 69 -8.85 16.04 -29.39
N ARG A 70 -8.19 14.92 -29.06
CA ARG A 70 -6.77 14.91 -28.68
C ARG A 70 -5.83 15.22 -29.84
N THR A 71 -6.21 14.81 -31.06
CA THR A 71 -5.45 15.15 -32.28
C THR A 71 -5.60 16.63 -32.61
N LYS A 72 -6.79 17.23 -32.48
CA LYS A 72 -6.99 18.67 -32.69
C LYS A 72 -6.28 19.56 -31.65
N GLN A 73 -6.02 19.04 -30.45
CA GLN A 73 -5.35 19.78 -29.36
C GLN A 73 -3.82 19.80 -29.44
N ARG A 74 -3.21 19.02 -30.35
CA ARG A 74 -1.75 18.92 -30.47
C ARG A 74 -1.32 19.19 -31.89
N ASP A 75 -0.37 20.09 -32.08
CA ASP A 75 0.16 20.39 -33.41
C ASP A 75 1.21 19.34 -33.80
N ALA A 76 0.83 18.38 -34.64
CA ALA A 76 1.70 17.34 -35.18
C ALA A 76 1.20 16.79 -36.53
N GLN A 77 2.14 16.29 -37.33
CA GLN A 77 1.85 15.68 -38.65
C GLN A 77 1.32 14.25 -38.53
N ALA A 78 1.60 13.54 -37.43
CA ALA A 78 1.06 12.21 -37.15
C ALA A 78 0.91 11.97 -35.64
N TYR A 79 0.05 11.01 -35.27
CA TYR A 79 -0.29 10.72 -33.88
C TYR A 79 -0.17 9.22 -33.59
N VAL A 80 0.31 8.86 -32.40
CA VAL A 80 0.42 7.46 -31.97
C VAL A 80 -0.30 7.28 -30.64
N LEU A 81 -1.10 6.21 -30.52
CA LEU A 81 -1.73 5.79 -29.26
C LEU A 81 -1.69 4.26 -29.14
N ALA A 82 -1.74 3.74 -27.92
CA ALA A 82 -1.76 2.29 -27.68
C ALA A 82 -2.95 1.86 -26.82
N PHE A 83 -3.60 0.76 -27.19
CA PHE A 83 -4.59 0.12 -26.33
C PHE A 83 -3.96 -1.11 -25.66
N VAL A 84 -3.81 -1.04 -24.34
CA VAL A 84 -3.35 -2.17 -23.51
C VAL A 84 -4.58 -2.77 -22.83
N SER A 85 -4.87 -4.04 -23.11
CA SER A 85 -5.97 -4.73 -22.45
C SER A 85 -5.52 -5.35 -21.14
N SER A 86 -6.26 -5.10 -20.06
CA SER A 86 -6.06 -5.80 -18.78
C SER A 86 -6.91 -7.07 -18.67
N ALA A 87 -7.96 -7.20 -19.50
CA ALA A 87 -8.89 -8.34 -19.49
C ALA A 87 -9.67 -8.52 -20.82
N PRO A 88 -10.09 -9.75 -21.18
CA PRO A 88 -10.86 -10.00 -22.42
C PRO A 88 -12.20 -9.22 -22.52
N LEU A 89 -12.86 -8.96 -21.39
CA LEU A 89 -14.09 -8.16 -21.33
C LEU A 89 -13.82 -6.71 -21.75
N GLU A 90 -12.66 -6.16 -21.36
CA GLU A 90 -12.23 -4.82 -21.70
C GLU A 90 -12.01 -4.67 -23.22
N THR A 91 -11.34 -5.64 -23.84
CA THR A 91 -11.16 -5.67 -25.30
C THR A 91 -12.49 -5.72 -26.05
N ARG A 92 -13.49 -6.42 -25.50
CA ARG A 92 -14.83 -6.48 -26.11
C ARG A 92 -15.58 -5.14 -25.97
N ALA A 93 -15.51 -4.50 -24.82
CA ALA A 93 -16.10 -3.17 -24.62
C ALA A 93 -15.45 -2.13 -25.56
N PHE A 94 -14.12 -2.17 -25.68
CA PHE A 94 -13.38 -1.33 -26.61
C PHE A 94 -13.77 -1.60 -28.07
N ALA A 95 -13.88 -2.87 -28.48
CA ALA A 95 -14.34 -3.24 -29.82
C ALA A 95 -15.73 -2.66 -30.16
N GLN A 96 -16.66 -2.70 -29.20
CA GLN A 96 -18.00 -2.12 -29.36
C GLN A 96 -17.94 -0.60 -29.49
N LEU A 97 -17.10 0.07 -28.68
CA LEU A 97 -16.89 1.51 -28.75
C LEU A 97 -16.30 1.93 -30.10
N LEU A 98 -15.27 1.22 -30.59
CA LEU A 98 -14.66 1.47 -31.89
C LEU A 98 -15.68 1.39 -33.03
N ASN A 99 -16.56 0.39 -33.00
CA ASN A 99 -17.65 0.28 -33.98
C ASN A 99 -18.68 1.39 -33.84
N ALA A 100 -19.09 1.72 -32.60
CA ALA A 100 -20.10 2.74 -32.34
C ALA A 100 -19.65 4.13 -32.82
N GLU A 101 -18.38 4.47 -32.59
CA GLU A 101 -17.82 5.79 -32.90
C GLU A 101 -17.07 5.86 -34.24
N ARG A 102 -17.06 4.79 -35.05
CA ARG A 102 -16.25 4.69 -36.28
C ARG A 102 -16.40 5.88 -37.25
N VAL A 103 -17.57 6.50 -37.31
CA VAL A 103 -17.82 7.66 -38.20
C VAL A 103 -16.99 8.88 -37.78
N LEU A 104 -16.70 9.01 -36.48
CA LEU A 104 -15.91 10.10 -35.90
C LEU A 104 -14.42 9.98 -36.23
N LEU A 105 -13.96 8.85 -36.80
CA LEU A 105 -12.62 8.76 -37.38
C LEU A 105 -12.40 9.79 -38.51
N ARG A 106 -13.47 10.29 -39.15
CA ARG A 106 -13.38 11.40 -40.12
C ARG A 106 -12.99 12.73 -39.49
N GLU A 107 -13.12 12.87 -38.18
CA GLU A 107 -12.83 14.10 -37.45
C GLU A 107 -11.41 14.15 -36.89
N LEU A 108 -10.58 13.14 -37.13
CA LEU A 108 -9.19 13.14 -36.70
C LEU A 108 -8.44 14.34 -37.31
N GLY A 109 -7.66 15.03 -36.49
CA GLY A 109 -6.81 16.15 -36.92
C GLY A 109 -5.63 15.76 -37.83
N GLY A 110 -5.46 14.47 -38.11
CA GLY A 110 -4.42 13.92 -38.96
C GLY A 110 -4.32 12.39 -38.85
N PRO A 111 -3.27 11.77 -39.40
CA PRO A 111 -3.13 10.32 -39.39
C PRO A 111 -2.78 9.79 -37.99
N VAL A 112 -3.52 8.77 -37.55
CA VAL A 112 -3.37 8.11 -36.25
C VAL A 112 -2.88 6.68 -36.45
N VAL A 113 -1.84 6.29 -35.69
CA VAL A 113 -1.41 4.90 -35.52
C VAL A 113 -1.97 4.37 -34.21
N LEU A 114 -2.87 3.40 -34.29
CA LEU A 114 -3.32 2.62 -33.15
C LEU A 114 -2.39 1.41 -32.98
N LEU A 115 -1.67 1.35 -31.86
CA LEU A 115 -0.85 0.21 -31.47
C LEU A 115 -1.67 -0.75 -30.60
N VAL A 116 -1.70 -2.02 -30.99
CA VAL A 116 -2.32 -3.11 -30.23
C VAL A 116 -1.42 -4.33 -30.24
N SER A 117 -1.65 -5.26 -29.32
CA SER A 117 -1.04 -6.58 -29.39
C SER A 117 -1.74 -7.49 -30.40
N GLN A 118 -1.06 -8.55 -30.83
CA GLN A 118 -1.61 -9.56 -31.73
C GLN A 118 -2.84 -10.27 -31.14
N PRO A 119 -2.88 -10.67 -29.84
CA PRO A 119 -4.11 -11.17 -29.21
C PRO A 119 -5.26 -10.16 -29.27
N THR A 120 -4.99 -8.88 -28.97
CA THR A 120 -5.99 -7.81 -29.02
C THR A 120 -6.50 -7.60 -30.44
N GLU A 121 -5.63 -7.54 -31.44
CA GLU A 121 -6.03 -7.42 -32.85
C GLU A 121 -6.98 -8.56 -33.27
N GLN A 122 -6.66 -9.81 -32.92
CA GLN A 122 -7.51 -10.96 -33.24
C GLN A 122 -8.91 -10.82 -32.63
N MET A 123 -8.99 -10.33 -31.39
CA MET A 123 -10.28 -10.05 -30.75
C MET A 123 -11.01 -8.89 -31.43
N LEU A 124 -10.33 -7.80 -31.76
CA LEU A 124 -10.93 -6.68 -32.46
C LEU A 124 -11.46 -7.12 -33.83
N ARG A 125 -10.73 -7.96 -34.59
CA ARG A 125 -11.23 -8.48 -35.88
C ARG A 125 -12.52 -9.27 -35.74
N ARG A 126 -12.69 -9.96 -34.60
CA ARG A 126 -13.90 -10.74 -34.30
C ARG A 126 -15.09 -9.87 -33.89
N TYR A 127 -14.86 -8.81 -33.10
CA TYR A 127 -15.92 -8.03 -32.47
C TYR A 127 -16.15 -6.64 -33.09
N ALA A 128 -15.20 -6.12 -33.85
CA ALA A 128 -15.18 -4.80 -34.47
C ALA A 128 -14.99 -4.84 -36.00
N HIS A 129 -15.73 -5.71 -36.70
CA HIS A 129 -15.56 -5.90 -38.16
C HIS A 129 -15.69 -4.60 -38.96
N ASP A 130 -16.68 -3.74 -38.63
CA ASP A 130 -16.89 -2.46 -39.31
C ASP A 130 -15.75 -1.49 -39.09
N PHE A 131 -15.15 -1.45 -37.90
CA PHE A 131 -13.98 -0.62 -37.62
C PHE A 131 -12.80 -0.95 -38.55
N PHE A 132 -12.56 -2.24 -38.86
CA PHE A 132 -11.47 -2.63 -39.76
C PHE A 132 -11.66 -2.14 -41.21
N THR A 133 -12.86 -1.74 -41.61
CA THR A 133 -13.07 -1.09 -42.93
C THR A 133 -12.44 0.31 -43.01
N TRP A 134 -12.16 0.92 -41.86
CA TRP A 134 -11.52 2.23 -41.74
C TRP A 134 -10.01 2.16 -41.53
N VAL A 135 -9.49 0.98 -41.17
CA VAL A 135 -8.05 0.75 -41.02
C VAL A 135 -7.44 0.65 -42.42
N ALA A 136 -6.68 1.68 -42.81
CA ALA A 136 -6.10 1.75 -44.16
C ALA A 136 -5.03 0.67 -44.38
N GLN A 137 -4.24 0.34 -43.34
CA GLN A 137 -3.31 -0.80 -43.34
C GLN A 137 -2.92 -1.20 -41.92
N ALA A 138 -2.54 -2.47 -41.76
CA ALA A 138 -1.92 -3.00 -40.55
C ALA A 138 -0.43 -3.33 -40.79
N TYR A 139 0.42 -2.99 -39.83
CA TYR A 139 1.86 -3.25 -39.84
C TYR A 139 2.24 -4.11 -38.65
N ALA A 140 2.88 -5.25 -38.92
CA ALA A 140 3.47 -6.08 -37.87
C ALA A 140 4.76 -5.43 -37.35
N LEU A 141 4.88 -5.35 -36.03
CA LEU A 141 6.06 -4.88 -35.32
C LEU A 141 6.82 -6.05 -34.68
N PRO A 142 8.15 -5.97 -34.55
CA PRO A 142 8.94 -6.98 -33.86
C PRO A 142 8.83 -6.85 -32.34
N GLU A 143 9.43 -7.79 -31.61
CA GLU A 143 9.58 -7.69 -30.15
C GLU A 143 10.38 -6.44 -29.73
N PRO A 144 10.16 -5.87 -28.53
CA PRO A 144 10.83 -4.64 -28.09
C PRO A 144 12.36 -4.70 -28.19
N ARG A 145 12.98 -5.83 -27.81
CA ARG A 145 14.43 -6.04 -27.90
C ARG A 145 14.96 -5.94 -29.34
N GLN A 146 14.20 -6.46 -30.30
CA GLN A 146 14.55 -6.38 -31.72
C GLN A 146 14.31 -4.99 -32.28
N LEU A 147 13.24 -4.30 -31.85
CA LEU A 147 13.00 -2.91 -32.26
C LEU A 147 14.13 -1.99 -31.75
N ARG A 148 14.59 -2.18 -30.51
CA ARG A 148 15.75 -1.48 -29.94
C ARG A 148 17.03 -1.73 -30.72
N SER A 149 17.31 -2.97 -31.12
CA SER A 149 18.54 -3.28 -31.87
C SER A 149 18.51 -2.72 -33.31
N LEU A 150 17.32 -2.51 -33.87
CA LEU A 150 17.13 -1.90 -35.19
C LEU A 150 17.10 -0.37 -35.16
N ALA A 151 16.75 0.26 -34.04
CA ALA A 151 16.58 1.71 -33.92
C ALA A 151 17.76 2.54 -34.47
N PRO A 152 19.05 2.21 -34.19
CA PRO A 152 20.18 2.95 -34.75
C PRO A 152 20.25 2.89 -36.28
N ARG A 153 19.87 1.76 -36.88
CA ARG A 153 19.85 1.57 -38.34
C ARG A 153 18.71 2.33 -39.01
N LEU A 154 17.65 2.63 -38.26
CA LEU A 154 16.48 3.35 -38.72
C LEU A 154 16.61 4.87 -38.63
N GLY A 155 17.81 5.37 -38.34
CA GLY A 155 18.11 6.80 -38.23
C GLY A 155 17.71 7.41 -36.89
N VAL A 156 17.24 6.60 -35.93
CA VAL A 156 17.14 7.04 -34.54
C VAL A 156 18.58 7.27 -34.11
N ALA A 157 18.98 8.53 -33.95
CA ALA A 157 20.25 8.84 -33.31
C ALA A 157 20.36 7.99 -32.06
N ALA A 158 21.54 7.47 -31.72
CA ALA A 158 21.76 6.88 -30.43
C ALA A 158 21.50 7.97 -29.39
N ALA A 159 20.23 8.16 -29.05
CA ALA A 159 19.82 8.76 -27.82
C ALA A 159 20.47 7.81 -26.82
N ALA A 160 21.55 8.30 -26.19
CA ALA A 160 21.75 7.98 -24.79
C ALA A 160 20.34 7.98 -24.20
N PRO A 161 19.90 6.86 -23.62
CA PRO A 161 18.51 6.65 -23.27
C PRO A 161 17.99 7.97 -22.72
N ALA A 162 16.79 8.39 -23.09
CA ALA A 162 16.10 9.37 -22.27
C ALA A 162 15.77 8.74 -20.89
N CYS A 163 16.75 8.15 -20.21
CA CYS A 163 17.20 8.76 -18.98
C CYS A 163 17.18 10.28 -19.23
N VAL A 164 16.07 10.90 -18.82
CA VAL A 164 16.26 11.91 -17.78
C VAL A 164 17.40 11.34 -16.94
N GLU A 165 18.59 11.96 -16.94
CA GLU A 165 19.49 11.79 -15.82
C GLU A 165 18.67 12.31 -14.64
N GLN A 166 17.76 11.46 -14.16
CA GLN A 166 17.30 11.51 -12.81
C GLN A 166 18.61 11.40 -12.07
N PRO A 167 18.98 12.40 -11.26
CA PRO A 167 20.18 12.30 -10.47
C PRO A 167 20.18 10.91 -9.85
N VAL A 168 21.25 10.14 -10.08
CA VAL A 168 21.36 8.75 -9.64
C VAL A 168 20.87 8.72 -8.20
N GLU A 169 19.70 8.11 -7.97
CA GLU A 169 19.11 8.12 -6.64
C GLU A 169 20.11 7.47 -5.70
N GLU A 170 20.66 8.27 -4.79
CA GLU A 170 21.59 7.78 -3.80
C GLU A 170 20.84 6.76 -2.93
N PRO A 171 21.29 5.49 -2.90
CA PRO A 171 20.54 4.45 -2.22
C PRO A 171 20.52 4.68 -0.71
N LEU A 172 19.43 4.29 -0.06
CA LEU A 172 19.40 4.09 1.38
C LEU A 172 20.01 2.72 1.69
N ARG A 173 21.07 2.69 2.50
CA ARG A 173 21.84 1.49 2.81
C ARG A 173 21.43 0.93 4.15
N PHE A 174 21.21 -0.38 4.21
CA PHE A 174 20.79 -1.04 5.43
C PHE A 174 21.57 -2.32 5.71
N LEU A 175 21.62 -2.68 6.99
CA LEU A 175 22.04 -3.99 7.47
C LEU A 175 20.82 -4.73 8.00
N HIS A 176 20.63 -5.98 7.59
CA HIS A 176 19.58 -6.87 8.08
C HIS A 176 20.20 -8.06 8.81
N LEU A 177 19.99 -8.09 10.12
CA LEU A 177 20.35 -9.17 11.03
C LEU A 177 19.08 -9.88 11.53
N SER A 178 19.26 -11.12 11.97
CA SER A 178 18.20 -11.89 12.62
C SER A 178 18.81 -13.01 13.44
N ASP A 179 18.07 -13.53 14.42
CA ASP A 179 18.40 -14.74 15.17
C ASP A 179 19.83 -14.68 15.77
N LEU A 180 19.97 -13.82 16.79
CA LEU A 180 21.22 -13.63 17.55
C LEU A 180 21.38 -14.68 18.66
N HIS A 181 20.27 -15.12 19.27
CA HIS A 181 20.21 -16.12 20.35
C HIS A 181 21.25 -15.94 21.47
N LEU A 182 21.46 -14.71 21.92
CA LEU A 182 22.49 -14.43 22.91
C LEU A 182 22.14 -15.05 24.26
N ARG A 183 23.14 -15.66 24.91
CA ARG A 183 23.04 -16.14 26.29
C ARG A 183 24.40 -16.25 26.99
N PRO A 184 24.47 -16.03 28.32
CA PRO A 184 25.73 -16.06 29.07
C PRO A 184 26.51 -17.37 28.92
N ASP A 185 25.84 -18.52 29.01
CA ASP A 185 26.49 -19.86 29.00
C ASP A 185 27.21 -20.21 27.69
N ARG A 186 27.00 -19.44 26.62
CA ARG A 186 27.73 -19.59 25.35
C ARG A 186 28.84 -18.57 25.16
N VAL A 187 28.88 -17.49 25.94
CA VAL A 187 29.99 -16.52 25.93
C VAL A 187 31.27 -17.17 26.46
N GLU A 188 31.17 -18.12 27.41
CA GLU A 188 32.32 -18.89 27.91
C GLU A 188 32.92 -19.84 26.85
N ARG A 189 32.19 -20.14 25.76
CA ARG A 189 32.75 -20.79 24.57
C ARG A 189 33.07 -19.70 23.55
N TYR A 190 34.35 -19.55 23.20
CA TYR A 190 34.92 -18.62 22.21
C TYR A 190 34.16 -18.41 20.87
N ASP A 191 33.14 -19.20 20.54
CA ASP A 191 32.40 -19.20 19.26
C ASP A 191 31.48 -17.97 19.11
N GLN A 192 30.61 -17.67 20.09
CA GLN A 192 29.67 -16.53 20.02
C GLN A 192 30.41 -15.20 19.86
N ASP A 193 31.38 -14.97 20.74
CA ASP A 193 32.20 -13.77 20.74
C ASP A 193 33.01 -13.64 19.45
N ARG A 194 33.58 -14.74 18.95
CA ARG A 194 34.37 -14.72 17.71
C ARG A 194 33.50 -14.36 16.50
N VAL A 195 32.30 -14.92 16.40
CA VAL A 195 31.39 -14.64 15.27
C VAL A 195 30.95 -13.18 15.29
N LEU A 196 30.45 -12.71 16.43
CA LEU A 196 29.84 -11.37 16.53
C LEU A 196 30.90 -10.26 16.59
N ARG A 197 32.04 -10.44 17.27
CA ARG A 197 33.15 -9.47 17.19
C ARG A 197 33.71 -9.41 15.77
N GLY A 198 33.86 -10.55 15.10
CA GLY A 198 34.28 -10.58 13.71
C GLY A 198 33.33 -9.81 12.79
N LEU A 199 32.02 -9.80 13.09
CA LEU A 199 31.04 -9.01 12.33
C LEU A 199 31.25 -7.51 12.58
N LEU A 200 31.41 -7.10 13.85
CA LEU A 200 31.68 -5.72 14.22
C LEU A 200 32.97 -5.21 13.56
N ASP A 201 34.05 -6.00 13.62
CA ASP A 201 35.35 -5.66 13.01
C ASP A 201 35.23 -5.55 11.48
N TYR A 202 34.41 -6.39 10.84
CA TYR A 202 34.13 -6.28 9.40
C TYR A 202 33.39 -4.99 9.08
N LEU A 203 32.32 -4.69 9.83
CA LEU A 203 31.48 -3.50 9.61
C LEU A 203 32.23 -2.20 9.88
N GLU A 204 33.11 -2.18 10.89
CA GLU A 204 33.98 -1.03 11.17
C GLU A 204 34.91 -0.74 10.00
N ARG A 205 35.50 -1.77 9.40
CA ARG A 205 36.37 -1.66 8.23
C ARG A 205 35.62 -1.28 6.95
N ASP A 206 34.42 -1.81 6.74
CA ASP A 206 33.59 -1.55 5.55
C ASP A 206 32.84 -0.20 5.65
N ARG A 207 32.82 0.45 6.83
CA ARG A 207 32.03 1.67 7.11
C ARG A 207 32.19 2.78 6.05
N GLU A 208 33.42 3.05 5.63
CA GLU A 208 33.69 4.11 4.63
C GLU A 208 33.33 3.66 3.21
N ALA A 209 33.46 2.36 2.91
CA ALA A 209 33.14 1.79 1.60
C ALA A 209 31.61 1.61 1.40
N PHE A 210 30.90 1.25 2.47
CA PHE A 210 29.47 1.04 2.51
C PHE A 210 28.88 1.65 3.79
N PRO A 211 28.71 2.98 3.86
CA PRO A 211 28.12 3.63 5.02
C PRO A 211 26.66 3.22 5.15
N LEU A 212 26.30 2.66 6.31
CA LEU A 212 24.95 2.23 6.63
C LEU A 212 24.11 3.41 7.10
N ASP A 213 22.85 3.45 6.67
CA ASP A 213 21.86 4.42 7.14
C ASP A 213 20.91 3.81 8.18
N LEU A 214 20.65 2.50 8.07
CA LEU A 214 19.60 1.79 8.81
C LEU A 214 20.12 0.41 9.27
N VAL A 215 19.63 -0.05 10.41
CA VAL A 215 19.85 -1.43 10.88
C VAL A 215 18.50 -2.03 11.26
N PHE A 216 18.23 -3.23 10.74
CA PHE A 216 17.05 -4.03 11.05
C PHE A 216 17.46 -5.33 11.72
N VAL A 217 16.86 -5.65 12.87
CA VAL A 217 17.06 -6.93 13.56
C VAL A 217 15.72 -7.63 13.74
N THR A 218 15.51 -8.73 13.01
CA THR A 218 14.18 -9.35 12.86
C THR A 218 13.94 -10.53 13.78
N GLY A 219 14.11 -10.35 15.08
CA GLY A 219 13.73 -11.31 16.13
C GLY A 219 14.82 -12.30 16.56
N ASP A 220 14.51 -13.01 17.64
CA ASP A 220 15.37 -13.94 18.37
C ASP A 220 16.68 -13.29 18.81
N LEU A 221 16.56 -12.14 19.48
CA LEU A 221 17.69 -11.41 20.05
C LEU A 221 18.31 -12.19 21.21
N ALA A 222 17.46 -12.63 22.13
CA ALA A 222 17.78 -13.46 23.28
C ALA A 222 17.49 -14.94 23.00
N HIS A 223 17.97 -15.84 23.85
CA HIS A 223 17.71 -17.28 23.69
C HIS A 223 16.45 -17.77 24.42
N GLY A 224 16.07 -17.15 25.53
CA GLY A 224 14.91 -17.52 26.33
C GLY A 224 14.19 -16.34 26.98
N GLY A 225 14.37 -15.14 26.43
CA GLY A 225 13.73 -13.91 26.89
C GLY A 225 14.14 -13.49 28.30
N ARG A 226 15.36 -13.80 28.75
CA ARG A 226 15.82 -13.51 30.12
C ARG A 226 16.52 -12.14 30.23
N PRO A 227 16.40 -11.42 31.35
CA PRO A 227 17.08 -10.14 31.55
C PRO A 227 18.60 -10.19 31.33
N GLU A 228 19.27 -11.25 31.77
CA GLU A 228 20.72 -11.40 31.65
C GLU A 228 21.16 -11.61 30.20
N GLU A 229 20.30 -12.20 29.37
CA GLU A 229 20.52 -12.35 27.93
C GLU A 229 20.38 -11.00 27.22
N TYR A 230 19.38 -10.20 27.60
CA TYR A 230 19.19 -8.87 27.02
C TYR A 230 20.32 -7.88 27.39
N ALA A 231 21.00 -8.05 28.52
CA ALA A 231 22.19 -7.27 28.82
C ALA A 231 23.29 -7.45 27.74
N LEU A 232 23.45 -8.69 27.23
CA LEU A 232 24.37 -8.98 26.12
C LEU A 232 23.86 -8.40 24.80
N VAL A 233 22.55 -8.45 24.57
CA VAL A 233 21.91 -7.85 23.37
C VAL A 233 22.16 -6.35 23.32
N VAL A 234 21.96 -5.66 24.44
CA VAL A 234 22.16 -4.22 24.54
C VAL A 234 23.62 -3.86 24.24
N ASP A 235 24.60 -4.52 24.88
CA ASP A 235 26.03 -4.29 24.61
C ASP A 235 26.38 -4.49 23.11
N LEU A 236 25.87 -5.56 22.51
CA LEU A 236 26.09 -5.84 21.09
C LEU A 236 25.49 -4.73 20.19
N LEU A 237 24.26 -4.31 20.45
CA LEU A 237 23.57 -3.30 19.64
C LEU A 237 24.17 -1.90 19.80
N GLU A 238 24.63 -1.53 21.00
CA GLU A 238 25.37 -0.29 21.23
C GLU A 238 26.70 -0.27 20.46
N ARG A 239 27.45 -1.38 20.54
CA ARG A 239 28.68 -1.57 19.77
C ARG A 239 28.41 -1.53 18.27
N LEU A 240 27.35 -2.17 17.80
CA LEU A 240 26.94 -2.15 16.40
C LEU A 240 26.66 -0.73 15.90
N CYS A 241 25.89 0.06 16.66
CA CYS A 241 25.64 1.46 16.33
C CYS A 241 26.95 2.28 16.31
N THR A 242 27.84 2.02 17.27
CA THR A 242 29.14 2.70 17.36
C THR A 242 30.03 2.44 16.15
N VAL A 243 30.24 1.17 15.79
CA VAL A 243 31.14 0.80 14.68
C VAL A 243 30.58 1.18 13.33
N THR A 244 29.26 1.03 13.13
CA THR A 244 28.60 1.38 11.86
C THR A 244 28.37 2.89 11.71
N GLY A 245 28.26 3.63 12.83
CA GLY A 245 27.86 5.03 12.85
C GLY A 245 26.35 5.24 12.67
N VAL A 246 25.56 4.18 12.61
CA VAL A 246 24.11 4.28 12.53
C VAL A 246 23.58 4.78 13.88
N PRO A 247 22.80 5.87 13.91
CA PRO A 247 22.23 6.37 15.15
C PRO A 247 21.12 5.43 15.64
N VAL A 248 20.91 5.39 16.96
CA VAL A 248 19.99 4.44 17.61
C VAL A 248 18.55 4.60 17.13
N GLU A 249 18.16 5.81 16.71
CA GLU A 249 16.86 6.15 16.11
C GLU A 249 16.63 5.44 14.77
N ARG A 250 17.68 4.90 14.15
CA ARG A 250 17.65 4.18 12.87
C ARG A 250 17.95 2.68 13.02
N LEU A 251 18.02 2.20 14.25
CA LEU A 251 18.02 0.78 14.61
C LEU A 251 16.59 0.35 14.93
N PHE A 252 16.10 -0.67 14.24
CA PHE A 252 14.74 -1.21 14.41
C PHE A 252 14.81 -2.69 14.78
N VAL A 253 13.99 -3.07 15.75
CA VAL A 253 13.94 -4.43 16.29
C VAL A 253 12.50 -4.91 16.42
N VAL A 254 12.28 -6.19 16.17
CA VAL A 254 11.05 -6.92 16.52
C VAL A 254 11.42 -8.16 17.33
N PRO A 255 10.55 -8.65 18.22
CA PRO A 255 10.82 -9.88 18.95
C PRO A 255 10.53 -11.12 18.10
N GLY A 256 11.26 -12.19 18.36
CA GLY A 256 11.02 -13.54 17.86
C GLY A 256 10.47 -14.48 18.94
N ASN A 257 10.32 -15.76 18.62
CA ASN A 257 9.74 -16.76 19.51
C ASN A 257 10.68 -17.18 20.67
N HIS A 258 11.97 -16.86 20.61
CA HIS A 258 12.93 -17.02 21.71
C HIS A 258 13.06 -15.78 22.60
N ASP A 259 12.52 -14.63 22.17
CA ASP A 259 12.52 -13.40 22.97
C ASP A 259 11.45 -13.40 24.08
N VAL A 260 10.61 -14.44 24.12
CA VAL A 260 9.55 -14.62 25.12
C VAL A 260 10.03 -15.44 26.33
N ASP A 261 9.68 -14.99 27.53
CA ASP A 261 9.82 -15.81 28.73
C ASP A 261 8.74 -16.91 28.73
N ARG A 262 9.15 -18.12 28.34
CA ARG A 262 8.27 -19.31 28.30
C ARG A 262 7.69 -19.67 29.66
N ASN A 263 8.35 -19.36 30.78
CA ASN A 263 7.83 -19.63 32.13
C ASN A 263 6.66 -18.69 32.48
N ALA A 264 6.78 -17.42 32.12
CA ALA A 264 5.69 -16.46 32.26
C ALA A 264 4.51 -16.78 31.34
N GLY A 265 4.79 -17.36 30.16
CA GLY A 265 3.79 -17.72 29.16
C GLY A 265 3.11 -19.09 29.35
N GLN A 266 3.62 -19.99 30.20
CA GLN A 266 3.27 -21.43 30.19
C GLN A 266 1.78 -21.77 30.37
N TRP A 267 0.99 -20.85 30.94
CA TRP A 267 -0.44 -21.03 31.19
C TRP A 267 -1.34 -20.18 30.27
N LEU A 268 -0.75 -19.44 29.33
CA LEU A 268 -1.49 -18.59 28.41
C LEU A 268 -1.98 -19.39 27.20
N LEU A 269 -3.02 -18.87 26.55
CA LEU A 269 -3.47 -19.40 25.27
C LEU A 269 -2.36 -19.28 24.21
N ARG A 270 -2.24 -20.34 23.40
CA ARG A 270 -1.24 -20.50 22.33
C ARG A 270 -1.75 -20.20 20.93
N THR A 271 -3.06 -19.99 20.82
CA THR A 271 -3.75 -19.57 19.60
C THR A 271 -5.12 -19.06 20.02
N LEU A 272 -5.82 -18.41 19.11
CA LEU A 272 -7.20 -17.97 19.26
C LEU A 272 -8.13 -18.92 18.50
N GLY A 273 -9.35 -19.06 19.02
CA GLY A 273 -10.33 -20.01 18.47
C GLY A 273 -11.14 -19.45 17.30
N ASP A 274 -11.21 -18.14 17.16
CA ASP A 274 -12.03 -17.45 16.16
C ASP A 274 -11.56 -16.00 15.95
N ASP A 275 -12.06 -15.37 14.90
CA ASP A 275 -11.61 -14.03 14.49
C ASP A 275 -12.18 -12.92 15.36
N ARG A 276 -13.31 -13.14 16.03
CA ARG A 276 -13.82 -12.12 16.96
C ARG A 276 -12.83 -11.96 18.11
N ARG A 277 -12.25 -13.07 18.59
CA ARG A 277 -11.18 -13.06 19.59
C ARG A 277 -9.88 -12.45 19.04
N ALA A 278 -9.52 -12.75 17.78
CA ALA A 278 -8.35 -12.13 17.13
C ALA A 278 -8.50 -10.62 17.02
N ILE A 279 -9.62 -10.14 16.47
CA ILE A 279 -9.92 -8.71 16.37
C ILE A 279 -9.88 -8.06 17.75
N ALA A 280 -10.52 -8.66 18.77
CA ALA A 280 -10.49 -8.12 20.13
C ALA A 280 -9.07 -8.03 20.71
N PHE A 281 -8.25 -9.07 20.52
CA PHE A 281 -6.86 -9.09 21.01
C PHE A 281 -6.01 -7.96 20.42
N PHE A 282 -6.12 -7.71 19.12
CA PHE A 282 -5.31 -6.70 18.42
C PHE A 282 -5.91 -5.28 18.47
N ALA A 283 -7.23 -5.15 18.63
CA ALA A 283 -7.89 -3.84 18.71
C ALA A 283 -8.00 -3.29 20.14
N GLU A 284 -7.98 -4.14 21.18
CA GLU A 284 -8.19 -3.73 22.56
C GLU A 284 -6.90 -3.84 23.39
N PRO A 285 -6.38 -2.75 23.99
CA PRO A 285 -5.17 -2.78 24.82
C PRO A 285 -5.20 -3.82 25.95
N ASP A 286 -6.35 -3.99 26.60
CA ASP A 286 -6.50 -4.95 27.70
C ASP A 286 -6.41 -6.41 27.25
N GLY A 287 -6.73 -6.71 25.99
CA GLY A 287 -6.73 -8.06 25.44
C GLY A 287 -5.34 -8.71 25.41
N ARG A 288 -4.28 -7.88 25.30
CA ARG A 288 -2.88 -8.32 25.16
C ARG A 288 -2.06 -8.22 26.45
N ARG A 289 -2.60 -7.62 27.52
CA ARG A 289 -1.89 -7.35 28.78
C ARG A 289 -1.20 -8.58 29.39
N GLN A 290 -1.83 -9.75 29.32
CA GLN A 290 -1.27 -10.99 29.85
C GLN A 290 -0.14 -11.54 28.96
N HIS A 291 -0.33 -11.55 27.63
CA HIS A 291 0.71 -11.95 26.68
C HIS A 291 1.89 -10.97 26.63
N GLN A 292 1.72 -9.73 27.07
CA GLN A 292 2.84 -8.79 27.21
C GLN A 292 3.75 -9.14 28.40
N GLN A 293 3.28 -9.85 29.44
CA GLN A 293 4.09 -10.19 30.61
C GLN A 293 5.32 -11.03 30.27
N LYS A 294 5.21 -11.92 29.27
CA LYS A 294 6.34 -12.72 28.79
C LYS A 294 7.36 -11.94 27.95
N LEU A 295 7.08 -10.68 27.61
CA LEU A 295 7.95 -9.78 26.84
C LEU A 295 8.50 -8.63 27.69
N VAL A 296 8.29 -8.63 29.01
CA VAL A 296 8.70 -7.52 29.88
C VAL A 296 10.21 -7.26 29.83
N ALA A 297 11.04 -8.31 29.84
CA ALA A 297 12.50 -8.16 29.76
C ALA A 297 12.95 -7.58 28.41
N TYR A 298 12.31 -8.02 27.31
CA TYR A 298 12.50 -7.43 25.98
C TYR A 298 12.13 -5.96 25.98
N GLU A 299 10.92 -5.62 26.42
CA GLU A 299 10.39 -4.27 26.42
C GLU A 299 11.27 -3.32 27.24
N GLN A 300 11.62 -3.71 28.47
CA GLN A 300 12.44 -2.88 29.35
C GLN A 300 13.82 -2.62 28.75
N SER A 301 14.48 -3.65 28.24
CA SER A 301 15.83 -3.54 27.70
C SER A 301 15.86 -2.74 26.40
N MET A 302 14.91 -3.00 25.49
CA MET A 302 14.84 -2.31 24.21
C MET A 302 14.32 -0.87 24.35
N ARG A 303 13.38 -0.58 25.26
CA ARG A 303 12.99 0.82 25.56
C ARG A 303 14.14 1.59 26.23
N ALA A 304 14.94 0.96 27.09
CA ALA A 304 16.09 1.59 27.71
C ALA A 304 17.16 1.98 26.67
N LEU A 305 17.41 1.11 25.70
CA LEU A 305 18.37 1.38 24.61
C LEU A 305 17.81 2.35 23.56
N LEU A 306 16.61 2.08 23.04
CA LEU A 306 16.08 2.73 21.84
C LEU A 306 15.19 3.96 22.13
N GLY A 307 14.71 4.10 23.36
CA GLY A 307 13.87 5.20 23.84
C GLY A 307 12.38 4.84 24.04
N PRO A 308 11.64 5.64 24.84
CA PRO A 308 10.28 5.31 25.27
C PRO A 308 9.20 5.41 24.18
N GLY A 309 9.46 6.08 23.05
CA GLY A 309 8.49 6.28 21.95
C GLY A 309 8.65 5.34 20.75
N ARG A 310 9.52 4.33 20.85
CA ARG A 310 9.78 3.38 19.75
C ARG A 310 8.72 2.29 19.71
N SER A 311 8.43 1.77 18.51
CA SER A 311 7.42 0.72 18.33
C SER A 311 7.87 -0.60 18.96
N LEU A 312 9.13 -0.97 18.73
CA LEU A 312 9.75 -2.23 19.21
C LEU A 312 9.02 -3.51 18.74
N GLY A 313 8.10 -3.40 17.78
CA GLY A 313 7.13 -4.44 17.45
C GLY A 313 6.01 -4.63 18.47
N LEU A 314 6.01 -3.91 19.60
CA LEU A 314 5.03 -4.06 20.68
C LEU A 314 3.77 -3.20 20.47
N GLU A 315 3.92 -2.10 19.73
CA GLU A 315 2.82 -1.23 19.36
C GLU A 315 1.95 -1.83 18.24
N MET A 316 0.74 -1.30 18.05
CA MET A 316 -0.27 -1.88 17.15
C MET A 316 -0.80 -0.85 16.15
N GLY A 317 -1.22 -1.32 14.98
CA GLY A 317 -1.89 -0.50 14.00
C GLY A 317 -0.99 0.62 13.48
N ALA A 318 -1.50 1.84 13.50
CA ALA A 318 -0.72 3.01 13.17
C ALA A 318 0.54 3.11 14.05
N ASP A 319 0.49 2.81 15.34
CA ASP A 319 1.65 2.95 16.24
C ASP A 319 2.75 1.91 15.99
N ALA A 320 2.46 0.87 15.18
CA ALA A 320 3.47 -0.07 14.69
C ALA A 320 4.39 0.52 13.62
N VAL A 321 4.08 1.71 13.08
CA VAL A 321 4.80 2.33 11.95
C VAL A 321 5.64 3.51 12.42
N GLU A 322 6.94 3.42 12.18
CA GLU A 322 7.89 4.51 12.38
C GLU A 322 8.27 5.11 11.02
N LEU A 323 8.42 6.43 10.95
CA LEU A 323 8.81 7.15 9.73
C LEU A 323 10.25 7.63 9.85
N VAL A 324 11.02 7.47 8.77
CA VAL A 324 12.40 7.95 8.67
C VAL A 324 12.54 8.78 7.40
N GLU A 325 13.04 10.00 7.55
CA GLU A 325 13.39 10.87 6.43
C GLU A 325 14.90 10.79 6.17
N LEU A 326 15.29 10.25 5.02
CA LEU A 326 16.68 10.13 4.60
C LEU A 326 16.83 10.60 3.17
N ARG A 327 17.75 11.54 2.93
CA ARG A 327 18.06 12.05 1.57
C ARG A 327 16.81 12.51 0.79
N GLY A 328 15.81 13.08 1.49
CA GLY A 328 14.55 13.53 0.89
C GLY A 328 13.60 12.38 0.49
N THR A 329 13.80 11.20 1.06
CA THR A 329 12.94 10.02 0.92
C THR A 329 12.34 9.68 2.27
N ARG A 330 11.00 9.69 2.32
CA ARG A 330 10.22 9.21 3.45
C ARG A 330 10.06 7.70 3.41
N LEU A 331 10.71 7.01 4.32
CA LEU A 331 10.62 5.57 4.51
C LEU A 331 9.67 5.26 5.68
N ALA A 332 8.74 4.34 5.49
CA ALA A 332 7.96 3.78 6.58
C ALA A 332 8.53 2.41 6.99
N VAL A 333 8.69 2.21 8.30
CA VAL A 333 9.13 0.94 8.90
C VAL A 333 8.00 0.43 9.80
N ALA A 334 7.30 -0.61 9.36
CA ALA A 334 6.24 -1.27 10.11
C ALA A 334 6.80 -2.47 10.88
N SER A 335 6.78 -2.41 12.20
CA SER A 335 7.35 -3.44 13.08
C SER A 335 6.23 -4.31 13.65
N PHE A 336 6.15 -5.59 13.25
CA PHE A 336 5.11 -6.51 13.67
C PHE A 336 5.65 -7.60 14.61
N ASN A 337 5.13 -7.67 15.83
CA ASN A 337 5.39 -8.79 16.74
C ASN A 337 4.50 -9.99 16.39
N SER A 338 5.12 -10.99 15.79
CA SER A 338 4.54 -12.32 15.52
C SER A 338 4.61 -13.27 16.73
N ALA A 339 5.39 -12.93 17.75
CA ALA A 339 5.68 -13.77 18.91
C ALA A 339 4.61 -13.69 20.01
N TRP A 340 3.51 -12.95 19.83
CA TRP A 340 2.43 -12.83 20.84
C TRP A 340 1.96 -14.18 21.37
N PHE A 341 1.83 -15.19 20.52
CA PHE A 341 1.35 -16.53 20.89
C PHE A 341 2.45 -17.58 21.04
N SER A 342 3.71 -17.20 20.81
CA SER A 342 4.86 -18.09 20.96
C SER A 342 5.10 -18.50 22.40
N GLN A 343 5.26 -19.81 22.61
CA GLN A 343 5.53 -20.39 23.93
C GLN A 343 6.44 -21.62 23.89
N ASP A 344 6.58 -22.26 22.73
CA ASP A 344 7.61 -23.25 22.43
C ASP A 344 7.84 -23.32 20.92
N ASP A 345 8.49 -24.38 20.43
CA ASP A 345 8.89 -24.50 19.02
C ASP A 345 7.74 -24.98 18.12
N GLY A 346 6.60 -25.41 18.70
CA GLY A 346 5.41 -25.92 18.03
C GLY A 346 4.43 -24.85 17.57
N ASP A 347 4.93 -23.73 17.04
CA ASP A 347 4.14 -22.53 16.72
C ASP A 347 3.51 -22.54 15.31
N TRP A 348 3.84 -23.53 14.47
CA TRP A 348 3.33 -23.64 13.10
C TRP A 348 1.81 -23.56 13.03
N GLY A 349 1.29 -22.59 12.28
CA GLY A 349 -0.14 -22.37 12.07
C GLY A 349 -0.91 -21.90 13.31
N LYS A 350 -0.24 -21.38 14.34
CA LYS A 350 -0.85 -20.94 15.60
C LYS A 350 -0.68 -19.45 15.89
N LEU A 351 0.23 -18.79 15.18
CA LEU A 351 0.56 -17.39 15.45
C LEU A 351 -0.46 -16.45 14.83
N TRP A 352 -0.51 -15.23 15.36
CA TRP A 352 -1.40 -14.19 14.86
C TRP A 352 -0.67 -12.85 14.73
N LEU A 353 -0.95 -12.10 13.67
CA LEU A 353 -0.59 -10.69 13.51
C LEU A 353 -1.79 -9.76 13.66
N GLY A 354 -2.99 -10.24 13.37
CA GLY A 354 -4.24 -9.50 13.45
C GLY A 354 -4.47 -8.62 12.23
N GLU A 355 -5.54 -8.89 11.49
CA GLU A 355 -5.94 -8.05 10.36
C GLU A 355 -6.04 -6.55 10.73
N PRO A 356 -6.71 -6.13 11.82
CA PRO A 356 -6.82 -4.70 12.16
C PRO A 356 -5.47 -4.04 12.46
N ASN A 357 -4.50 -4.81 12.96
CA ASN A 357 -3.15 -4.32 13.23
C ASN A 357 -2.43 -4.01 11.91
N VAL A 358 -2.44 -4.94 10.97
CA VAL A 358 -1.81 -4.75 9.65
C VAL A 358 -2.52 -3.66 8.86
N GLU A 359 -3.84 -3.70 8.82
CA GLU A 359 -4.67 -2.77 8.06
C GLU A 359 -4.45 -1.30 8.49
N ARG A 360 -4.46 -1.03 9.80
CA ARG A 360 -4.21 0.32 10.34
C ARG A 360 -2.76 0.78 10.16
N ALA A 361 -1.80 -0.14 10.17
CA ALA A 361 -0.41 0.19 9.83
C ALA A 361 -0.30 0.66 8.38
N LEU A 362 -0.95 -0.03 7.45
CA LEU A 362 -0.98 0.37 6.04
C LEU A 362 -1.71 1.70 5.81
N ASP A 363 -2.77 1.96 6.57
CA ASP A 363 -3.45 3.26 6.58
C ASP A 363 -2.48 4.39 6.95
N ARG A 364 -1.69 4.23 8.01
CA ARG A 364 -0.65 5.20 8.37
C ARG A 364 0.40 5.37 7.29
N ILE A 365 0.88 4.28 6.70
CA ILE A 365 1.86 4.34 5.59
C ILE A 365 1.31 5.17 4.43
N ALA A 366 0.01 5.02 4.12
CA ALA A 366 -0.66 5.76 3.05
C ALA A 366 -0.88 7.23 3.39
N ASP A 367 -1.34 7.52 4.61
CA ASP A 367 -1.64 8.89 5.06
C ASP A 367 -0.41 9.79 5.11
N GLU A 368 0.72 9.18 5.49
CA GLU A 368 2.04 9.82 5.58
C GLU A 368 2.73 9.90 4.22
N GLU A 369 2.12 9.37 3.16
CA GLU A 369 2.66 9.40 1.79
C GLU A 369 4.09 8.83 1.70
N ALA A 370 4.35 7.76 2.45
CA ALA A 370 5.66 7.13 2.47
C ALA A 370 6.04 6.64 1.06
N ALA A 371 7.23 7.01 0.60
CA ALA A 371 7.74 6.65 -0.72
C ALA A 371 8.09 5.15 -0.80
N PHE A 372 8.48 4.56 0.32
CA PHE A 372 8.82 3.14 0.42
C PHE A 372 8.42 2.59 1.80
N ALA A 373 7.94 1.34 1.87
CA ALA A 373 7.51 0.71 3.11
C ALA A 373 8.23 -0.63 3.36
N VAL A 374 8.90 -0.72 4.49
CA VAL A 374 9.57 -1.92 5.00
C VAL A 374 8.73 -2.51 6.13
N ALA A 375 8.44 -3.79 6.08
CA ALA A 375 7.80 -4.51 7.18
C ALA A 375 8.77 -5.50 7.82
N LEU A 376 8.78 -5.53 9.15
CA LEU A 376 9.58 -6.45 9.96
C LEU A 376 8.64 -7.45 10.64
N LEU A 377 8.96 -8.74 10.53
CA LEU A 377 8.35 -9.82 11.29
C LEU A 377 9.38 -10.94 11.49
N HIS A 378 9.14 -11.89 12.39
CA HIS A 378 10.13 -12.93 12.66
C HIS A 378 9.93 -14.20 11.80
N PRO A 379 8.81 -14.95 11.89
CA PRO A 379 8.58 -16.14 11.09
C PRO A 379 7.91 -15.85 9.75
N PRO A 380 7.97 -16.79 8.80
CA PRO A 380 7.17 -16.77 7.57
C PRO A 380 5.64 -16.75 7.82
N PHE A 381 4.87 -16.32 6.82
CA PHE A 381 3.39 -16.30 6.89
C PHE A 381 2.78 -17.69 7.15
N GLU A 382 3.47 -18.78 6.81
CA GLU A 382 3.03 -20.15 7.07
C GLU A 382 2.92 -20.49 8.57
N TYR A 383 3.48 -19.67 9.46
CA TYR A 383 3.30 -19.79 10.91
C TYR A 383 2.02 -19.11 11.42
N LEU A 384 1.46 -18.19 10.63
CA LEU A 384 0.18 -17.57 10.97
C LEU A 384 -0.95 -18.59 10.88
N HIS A 385 -1.93 -18.40 11.74
CA HIS A 385 -3.13 -19.21 11.78
C HIS A 385 -3.85 -19.16 10.43
N GLU A 386 -4.36 -20.31 9.99
CA GLU A 386 -4.99 -20.48 8.67
C GLU A 386 -6.16 -19.52 8.41
N LEU A 387 -6.75 -18.98 9.48
CA LEU A 387 -7.88 -18.07 9.40
C LEU A 387 -7.49 -16.65 8.96
N GLU A 388 -6.25 -16.22 9.18
CA GLU A 388 -5.81 -14.88 8.80
C GLU A 388 -4.66 -14.86 7.77
N ARG A 389 -3.93 -15.97 7.61
CA ARG A 389 -2.72 -16.06 6.78
C ARG A 389 -2.88 -15.41 5.41
N ASP A 390 -3.82 -15.92 4.62
CA ASP A 390 -4.06 -15.44 3.24
C ASP A 390 -4.54 -13.99 3.20
N LEU A 391 -5.22 -13.53 4.24
CA LEU A 391 -5.75 -12.18 4.33
C LEU A 391 -4.64 -11.18 4.68
N VAL A 392 -3.82 -11.52 5.66
CA VAL A 392 -2.65 -10.73 6.07
C VAL A 392 -1.63 -10.63 4.95
N GLU A 393 -1.29 -11.75 4.29
CA GLU A 393 -0.35 -11.74 3.17
C GLU A 393 -0.84 -10.83 2.02
N ARG A 394 -2.14 -10.86 1.73
CA ARG A 394 -2.78 -9.96 0.75
C ARG A 394 -2.69 -8.48 1.13
N TRP A 395 -2.71 -8.14 2.42
CA TRP A 395 -2.48 -6.78 2.87
C TRP A 395 -1.03 -6.36 2.62
N PHE A 396 -0.06 -7.23 2.93
CA PHE A 396 1.36 -7.00 2.64
C PHE A 396 1.61 -6.84 1.14
N GLU A 397 1.01 -7.68 0.29
CA GLU A 397 1.07 -7.55 -1.17
C GLU A 397 0.63 -6.18 -1.68
N ARG A 398 -0.30 -5.51 -1.01
CA ARG A 398 -0.81 -4.19 -1.43
C ARG A 398 0.00 -3.03 -0.86
N GLY A 399 0.38 -3.11 0.40
CA GLY A 399 0.89 -1.97 1.15
C GLY A 399 2.41 -1.93 1.31
N VAL A 400 3.07 -3.09 1.29
CA VAL A 400 4.48 -3.25 1.66
C VAL A 400 5.36 -3.49 0.42
N ASP A 401 6.58 -2.95 0.47
CA ASP A 401 7.57 -3.05 -0.61
C ASP A 401 8.65 -4.08 -0.31
N LEU A 402 9.14 -4.09 0.93
CA LEU A 402 10.18 -4.99 1.42
C LEU A 402 9.74 -5.63 2.73
N VAL A 403 9.82 -6.95 2.79
CA VAL A 403 9.52 -7.74 4.00
C VAL A 403 10.83 -8.36 4.47
N LEU A 404 11.26 -8.00 5.68
CA LEU A 404 12.45 -8.54 6.32
C LEU A 404 12.03 -9.49 7.44
N ARG A 405 12.57 -10.72 7.42
CA ARG A 405 12.28 -11.73 8.45
C ARG A 405 13.42 -12.69 8.75
N GLY A 406 13.24 -13.52 9.77
CA GLY A 406 14.19 -14.52 10.30
C GLY A 406 13.62 -15.94 10.41
N HIS A 407 13.87 -16.57 11.57
CA HIS A 407 13.25 -17.80 12.12
C HIS A 407 13.70 -19.13 11.53
N LEU A 408 13.87 -19.21 10.21
CA LEU A 408 14.25 -20.48 9.55
C LEU A 408 15.76 -20.74 9.57
N HIS A 409 16.55 -19.81 10.11
CA HIS A 409 18.02 -19.80 10.15
C HIS A 409 18.73 -20.02 8.81
N SER A 410 17.97 -20.03 7.72
CA SER A 410 18.39 -20.28 6.36
C SER A 410 18.00 -19.09 5.50
N ASN A 411 18.95 -18.64 4.69
CA ASN A 411 18.67 -17.56 3.77
C ASN A 411 17.64 -18.01 2.72
N ARG A 412 16.68 -17.13 2.45
CA ARG A 412 15.67 -17.34 1.41
C ARG A 412 15.16 -15.99 0.96
N THR A 413 15.60 -15.56 -0.21
CA THR A 413 15.04 -14.37 -0.86
C THR A 413 13.95 -14.80 -1.83
N ARG A 414 12.77 -14.19 -1.74
CA ARG A 414 11.67 -14.41 -2.67
C ARG A 414 11.25 -13.07 -3.26
N PHE A 415 10.98 -13.09 -4.56
CA PHE A 415 10.28 -12.00 -5.22
C PHE A 415 8.83 -12.42 -5.41
N VAL A 416 7.90 -11.65 -4.84
CA VAL A 416 6.47 -11.88 -4.96
C VAL A 416 5.90 -10.79 -5.85
N ALA A 417 5.46 -11.15 -7.05
CA ALA A 417 4.67 -10.27 -7.92
C ALA A 417 3.25 -10.83 -8.01
N THR A 418 2.28 -10.00 -7.68
CA THR A 418 0.86 -10.39 -7.76
C THR A 418 0.07 -9.30 -8.47
N GLN A 419 -1.19 -9.61 -8.77
CA GLN A 419 -2.17 -8.65 -9.31
C GLN A 419 -2.38 -7.44 -8.38
N ARG A 420 -1.86 -7.49 -7.14
CA ARG A 420 -2.05 -6.51 -6.07
C ARG A 420 -0.79 -5.66 -5.82
N GLY A 421 0.25 -5.80 -6.63
CA GLY A 421 1.56 -5.20 -6.42
C GLY A 421 2.58 -6.29 -6.13
N GLY A 422 2.60 -6.83 -4.90
CA GLY A 422 3.60 -7.80 -4.43
C GLY A 422 4.90 -7.15 -3.91
N TYR A 423 5.74 -7.88 -3.19
CA TYR A 423 6.89 -7.34 -2.43
C TYR A 423 8.16 -8.19 -2.62
N VAL A 424 9.29 -7.67 -2.17
CA VAL A 424 10.52 -8.48 -2.00
C VAL A 424 10.55 -9.01 -0.57
N GLU A 425 10.64 -10.33 -0.40
CA GLU A 425 10.82 -10.98 0.88
C GLU A 425 12.30 -11.36 1.06
N VAL A 426 12.90 -10.94 2.17
CA VAL A 426 14.28 -11.28 2.51
C VAL A 426 14.30 -11.99 3.86
N ALA A 427 14.58 -13.29 3.82
CA ALA A 427 14.88 -14.06 5.01
C ALA A 427 16.37 -14.01 5.31
N ALA A 428 16.74 -13.36 6.40
CA ALA A 428 18.10 -13.42 6.90
C ALA A 428 18.40 -14.84 7.44
N PRO A 429 19.62 -15.36 7.21
CA PRO A 429 20.11 -16.47 8.00
C PRO A 429 20.35 -16.00 9.45
N ALA A 430 20.60 -16.92 10.36
CA ALA A 430 20.94 -16.54 11.72
C ALA A 430 22.29 -15.81 11.73
N ALA A 431 22.36 -14.65 12.37
CA ALA A 431 23.62 -13.96 12.59
C ALA A 431 24.49 -14.76 13.57
N TYR A 432 23.87 -15.44 14.55
CA TYR A 432 24.54 -16.42 15.37
C TYR A 432 23.58 -17.47 15.95
N GLN A 433 23.89 -18.75 15.71
CA GLN A 433 23.27 -19.85 16.46
C GLN A 433 24.23 -21.05 16.67
N GLY A 434 25.52 -20.74 16.82
CA GLY A 434 26.61 -21.71 16.90
C GLY A 434 26.98 -22.36 15.57
N SER A 435 28.14 -23.01 15.57
CA SER A 435 28.77 -23.63 14.38
C SER A 435 27.98 -24.69 13.60
N GLN A 436 26.84 -25.16 14.12
CA GLN A 436 25.96 -26.11 13.40
C GLN A 436 25.11 -25.44 12.30
N TRP A 437 25.01 -24.10 12.32
CA TRP A 437 24.30 -23.31 11.32
C TRP A 437 25.28 -22.43 10.53
N GLY A 438 24.92 -22.12 9.28
CA GLY A 438 25.65 -21.12 8.50
C GLY A 438 25.31 -19.72 9.02
N ASN A 439 26.20 -19.12 9.81
CA ASN A 439 25.98 -17.76 10.31
C ASN A 439 26.15 -16.74 9.18
N GLY A 440 25.23 -15.78 9.07
CA GLY A 440 25.24 -14.80 7.99
C GLY A 440 24.36 -13.58 8.22
N CYS A 441 24.34 -12.67 7.25
CA CYS A 441 23.46 -11.50 7.24
C CYS A 441 23.31 -10.93 5.81
N PHE A 442 22.48 -9.89 5.65
CA PHE A 442 22.39 -9.13 4.41
C PHE A 442 22.76 -7.67 4.64
N MET A 443 23.57 -7.12 3.74
CA MET A 443 23.63 -5.68 3.51
C MET A 443 22.80 -5.37 2.28
N GLY A 444 22.10 -4.23 2.25
CA GLY A 444 21.23 -3.89 1.13
C GLY A 444 21.14 -2.42 0.81
N GLU A 445 20.63 -2.14 -0.38
CA GLU A 445 20.39 -0.79 -0.91
C GLU A 445 18.93 -0.67 -1.35
N ILE A 446 18.22 0.32 -0.83
CA ILE A 446 16.87 0.70 -1.26
C ILE A 446 16.99 1.96 -2.12
N ARG A 447 16.48 1.89 -3.35
CA ARG A 447 16.23 3.06 -4.20
C ARG A 447 14.72 3.20 -4.34
N ALA A 448 14.14 4.11 -3.57
CA ALA A 448 12.70 4.22 -3.39
C ALA A 448 12.01 4.71 -4.67
N ARG A 449 12.58 5.71 -5.34
CA ARG A 449 12.06 6.28 -6.59
C ARG A 449 12.30 5.34 -7.76
N ALA A 450 13.49 4.75 -7.84
CA ALA A 450 13.81 3.75 -8.86
C ALA A 450 13.10 2.40 -8.62
N ARG A 451 12.49 2.21 -7.44
CA ARG A 451 11.75 1.01 -7.05
C ARG A 451 12.62 -0.24 -7.11
N THR A 452 13.81 -0.20 -6.53
CA THR A 452 14.71 -1.37 -6.50
C THR A 452 15.28 -1.63 -5.12
N VAL A 453 15.45 -2.91 -4.80
CA VAL A 453 16.21 -3.37 -3.63
C VAL A 453 17.39 -4.20 -4.13
N ARG A 454 18.61 -3.81 -3.79
CA ARG A 454 19.81 -4.61 -4.05
C ARG A 454 20.29 -5.28 -2.77
N LEU A 455 20.66 -6.55 -2.84
CA LEU A 455 21.13 -7.35 -1.70
C LEU A 455 22.55 -7.84 -1.92
N ARG A 456 23.37 -7.72 -0.87
CA ARG A 456 24.74 -8.23 -0.72
C ARG A 456 24.76 -9.20 0.47
N PRO A 457 24.81 -10.53 0.22
CA PRO A 457 24.80 -11.53 1.27
C PRO A 457 26.19 -11.71 1.90
N LEU A 458 26.26 -11.83 3.22
CA LEU A 458 27.49 -12.11 3.96
C LEU A 458 27.34 -13.38 4.77
N ARG A 459 28.45 -14.10 4.95
CA ARG A 459 28.52 -15.27 5.82
C ARG A 459 29.80 -15.28 6.65
N PHE A 460 29.72 -15.97 7.78
CA PHE A 460 30.88 -16.33 8.57
C PHE A 460 31.65 -17.51 7.94
N ALA A 461 32.97 -17.48 8.02
CA ALA A 461 33.92 -18.44 7.49
C ALA A 461 35.11 -18.61 8.45
N SER A 462 35.80 -19.75 8.38
CA SER A 462 36.84 -20.16 9.33
C SER A 462 38.19 -19.40 9.21
N GLY A 463 38.24 -18.30 8.44
CA GLY A 463 39.45 -17.56 8.10
C GLY A 463 39.88 -16.50 9.13
N PRO A 464 41.02 -15.81 8.88
CA PRO A 464 41.50 -14.69 9.69
C PRO A 464 40.56 -13.47 9.60
N ASP A 465 39.95 -13.26 8.43
CA ASP A 465 38.82 -12.36 8.22
C ASP A 465 37.55 -13.20 8.09
N PRO A 466 36.80 -13.37 9.19
CA PRO A 466 35.79 -14.41 9.23
C PRO A 466 34.52 -14.04 8.47
N TRP A 467 34.22 -12.76 8.25
CA TRP A 467 33.03 -12.35 7.50
C TRP A 467 33.38 -12.03 6.05
N VAL A 468 32.75 -12.76 5.13
CA VAL A 468 33.02 -12.70 3.70
C VAL A 468 31.72 -12.68 2.90
N LEU A 469 31.81 -12.25 1.64
CA LEU A 469 30.72 -12.35 0.67
C LEU A 469 30.25 -13.80 0.52
N ASP A 470 28.95 -14.03 0.64
CA ASP A 470 28.37 -15.34 0.42
C ASP A 470 27.99 -15.54 -1.06
N THR A 471 28.93 -16.11 -1.81
CA THR A 471 28.77 -16.40 -3.24
C THR A 471 27.75 -17.49 -3.54
N THR A 472 27.20 -18.17 -2.52
CA THR A 472 26.25 -19.29 -2.69
C THR A 472 24.79 -18.85 -2.75
N VAL A 473 24.47 -17.62 -2.29
CA VAL A 473 23.09 -17.10 -2.29
C VAL A 473 22.67 -16.65 -3.69
N PHE A 474 23.57 -15.99 -4.42
CA PHE A 474 23.36 -15.52 -5.79
C PHE A 474 24.50 -16.03 -6.70
N PRO A 475 24.58 -17.35 -6.97
CA PRO A 475 25.68 -17.93 -7.71
C PRO A 475 25.71 -17.50 -9.18
N ASP A 476 24.53 -17.25 -9.77
CA ASP A 476 24.38 -16.85 -11.18
C ASP A 476 24.69 -15.35 -11.41
N ASP A 477 24.78 -14.55 -10.35
CA ASP A 477 24.99 -13.09 -10.40
C ASP A 477 26.49 -12.73 -10.20
N ALA A 478 27.42 -13.60 -10.62
CA ALA A 478 28.87 -13.42 -10.44
C ALA A 478 29.40 -12.14 -11.12
N ALA A 479 28.84 -11.77 -12.28
CA ALA A 479 29.19 -10.54 -12.99
C ALA A 479 28.82 -9.27 -12.20
N ASP A 480 27.82 -9.36 -11.32
CA ASP A 480 27.36 -8.30 -10.44
C ASP A 480 27.96 -8.40 -9.02
N GLY A 481 29.03 -9.19 -8.88
CA GLY A 481 29.72 -9.41 -7.60
C GLY A 481 28.92 -10.23 -6.61
N HIS A 482 28.14 -11.22 -7.09
CA HIS A 482 27.22 -12.04 -6.29
C HIS A 482 26.23 -11.21 -5.48
N CYS A 483 25.86 -10.05 -6.01
CA CYS A 483 24.82 -9.19 -5.48
C CYS A 483 23.66 -9.17 -6.48
N ARG A 484 22.43 -9.09 -5.97
CA ARG A 484 21.25 -9.12 -6.83
C ARG A 484 20.34 -7.93 -6.60
N THR A 485 19.88 -7.32 -7.69
CA THR A 485 18.90 -6.22 -7.66
C THR A 485 17.52 -6.75 -8.04
N PHE A 486 16.53 -6.47 -7.19
CA PHE A 486 15.13 -6.81 -7.38
C PHE A 486 14.35 -5.54 -7.68
N ALA A 487 13.55 -5.55 -8.75
CA ALA A 487 12.56 -4.51 -8.99
C ALA A 487 11.38 -4.70 -8.03
N VAL A 488 10.83 -3.61 -7.49
CA VAL A 488 9.71 -3.65 -6.55
C VAL A 488 8.46 -3.06 -7.21
N PRO A 489 7.34 -3.81 -7.31
CA PRO A 489 6.14 -3.36 -7.99
C PRO A 489 5.57 -2.07 -7.39
N ALA A 490 5.23 -1.08 -8.21
CA ALA A 490 4.66 0.17 -7.74
C ALA A 490 3.34 -0.08 -6.98
N LYS A 491 3.09 0.71 -5.93
CA LYS A 491 1.90 0.57 -5.09
C LYS A 491 1.00 1.78 -5.25
N ARG A 492 -0.31 1.53 -5.34
CA ARG A 492 -1.32 2.57 -5.14
C ARG A 492 -1.83 2.47 -3.71
N ARG A 493 -1.20 3.22 -2.81
CA ARG A 493 -1.65 3.35 -1.42
C ARG A 493 -2.79 4.36 -1.38
N GLU A 494 -3.90 3.99 -0.75
CA GLU A 494 -5.06 4.86 -0.59
C GLU A 494 -5.11 5.38 0.85
N ARG A 495 -5.21 6.69 1.02
CA ARG A 495 -5.29 7.33 2.34
C ARG A 495 -6.49 6.83 3.13
N SER A 496 -6.34 6.76 4.45
CA SER A 496 -7.35 6.32 5.40
C SER A 496 -8.64 7.12 5.29
N GLY A 497 -8.54 8.43 5.03
CA GLY A 497 -9.68 9.32 4.81
C GLY A 497 -10.67 8.80 3.75
N VAL A 498 -10.16 8.10 2.74
CA VAL A 498 -10.95 7.49 1.67
C VAL A 498 -11.20 6.01 1.95
N SER A 499 -10.17 5.27 2.38
CA SER A 499 -10.29 3.81 2.56
C SER A 499 -11.15 3.41 3.76
N VAL A 500 -11.10 4.12 4.88
CA VAL A 500 -11.81 3.78 6.13
C VAL A 500 -13.33 3.88 5.94
N PRO A 501 -13.91 5.00 5.46
CA PRO A 501 -15.36 5.12 5.32
C PRO A 501 -15.93 4.11 4.31
N ARG A 502 -15.23 3.87 3.20
CA ARG A 502 -15.61 2.85 2.21
C ARG A 502 -15.62 1.44 2.79
N ARG A 503 -14.59 1.06 3.54
CA ARG A 503 -14.57 -0.25 4.21
C ARG A 503 -15.73 -0.39 5.20
N ALA A 504 -16.01 0.65 5.98
CA ALA A 504 -17.13 0.67 6.91
C ALA A 504 -18.49 0.56 6.21
N ALA A 505 -18.69 1.29 5.10
CA ALA A 505 -19.92 1.24 4.30
C ALA A 505 -20.15 -0.17 3.71
N VAL A 506 -19.12 -0.75 3.09
CA VAL A 506 -19.18 -2.10 2.52
C VAL A 506 -19.51 -3.14 3.59
N GLU A 507 -18.86 -3.05 4.75
CA GLU A 507 -19.08 -4.00 5.84
C GLU A 507 -20.48 -3.88 6.45
N ALA A 508 -20.98 -2.66 6.64
CA ALA A 508 -22.34 -2.42 7.10
C ALA A 508 -23.39 -2.94 6.09
N ALA A 509 -23.22 -2.64 4.81
CA ALA A 509 -24.10 -3.07 3.75
C ALA A 509 -24.11 -4.61 3.61
N TYR A 510 -22.93 -5.25 3.62
CA TYR A 510 -22.83 -6.70 3.54
C TYR A 510 -23.49 -7.40 4.73
N LYS A 511 -23.32 -6.88 5.97
CA LYS A 511 -23.97 -7.44 7.16
C LYS A 511 -25.49 -7.27 7.18
N LYS A 512 -26.01 -6.20 6.55
CA LYS A 512 -27.44 -5.93 6.41
C LYS A 512 -28.09 -6.76 5.29
N ALA A 513 -27.30 -7.16 4.29
CA ALA A 513 -27.78 -7.91 3.13
C ALA A 513 -28.41 -9.25 3.54
N SER A 514 -29.45 -9.67 2.80
CA SER A 514 -30.07 -10.98 3.00
C SER A 514 -29.10 -12.12 2.67
N VAL A 515 -29.37 -13.32 3.19
CA VAL A 515 -28.55 -14.50 2.89
C VAL A 515 -28.41 -14.73 1.37
N GLN A 516 -29.49 -14.52 0.60
CA GLN A 516 -29.45 -14.63 -0.87
C GLN A 516 -28.53 -13.60 -1.53
N GLN A 517 -28.49 -12.38 -1.01
CA GLN A 517 -27.60 -11.33 -1.50
C GLN A 517 -26.14 -11.63 -1.15
N GLN A 518 -25.86 -12.13 0.05
CA GLN A 518 -24.52 -12.58 0.46
C GLN A 518 -24.05 -13.78 -0.37
N GLU A 519 -24.91 -14.76 -0.62
CA GLU A 519 -24.60 -15.89 -1.50
C GLU A 519 -24.29 -15.44 -2.94
N ARG A 520 -25.03 -14.45 -3.45
CA ARG A 520 -24.75 -13.84 -4.76
C ARG A 520 -23.39 -13.14 -4.76
N ALA A 521 -23.06 -12.40 -3.69
CA ALA A 521 -21.76 -11.77 -3.52
C ALA A 521 -20.62 -12.79 -3.57
N VAL A 522 -20.72 -13.87 -2.78
CA VAL A 522 -19.75 -14.97 -2.78
C VAL A 522 -19.62 -15.58 -4.17
N ARG A 523 -20.72 -15.76 -4.89
CA ARG A 523 -20.72 -16.33 -6.23
C ARG A 523 -20.01 -15.41 -7.23
N ALA A 524 -20.29 -14.10 -7.19
CA ALA A 524 -19.61 -13.11 -8.03
C ALA A 524 -18.10 -13.06 -7.74
N VAL A 525 -17.70 -13.12 -6.46
CA VAL A 525 -16.28 -13.17 -6.08
C VAL A 525 -15.61 -14.45 -6.59
N ARG A 526 -16.29 -15.61 -6.57
CA ARG A 526 -15.76 -16.87 -7.12
C ARG A 526 -15.49 -16.82 -8.63
N GLU A 527 -16.25 -16.01 -9.36
CA GLU A 527 -16.02 -15.82 -10.81
C GLU A 527 -14.72 -15.06 -11.07
N VAL A 528 -14.37 -14.12 -10.20
CA VAL A 528 -13.10 -13.37 -10.26
C VAL A 528 -11.96 -14.18 -9.63
N ARG A 529 -12.26 -14.98 -8.60
CA ARG A 529 -11.29 -15.73 -7.81
C ARG A 529 -11.60 -17.23 -7.81
N LYS A 530 -10.82 -17.98 -8.58
CA LYS A 530 -10.99 -19.44 -8.77
C LYS A 530 -10.89 -20.26 -7.47
N SER A 531 -10.22 -19.77 -6.43
CA SER A 531 -10.15 -20.42 -5.11
C SER A 531 -10.38 -19.43 -3.97
N LEU A 532 -11.42 -19.67 -3.18
CA LEU A 532 -11.61 -19.01 -1.88
C LEU A 532 -10.94 -19.84 -0.79
N SER A 533 -10.53 -19.18 0.29
CA SER A 533 -10.09 -19.82 1.51
C SER A 533 -11.22 -20.63 2.17
N SER A 534 -10.93 -21.21 3.33
CA SER A 534 -11.94 -21.83 4.19
C SER A 534 -13.03 -20.86 4.65
N ARG A 535 -12.86 -19.53 4.44
CA ARG A 535 -13.80 -18.47 4.83
C ARG A 535 -14.21 -17.59 3.65
N PRO A 536 -15.17 -18.05 2.83
CA PRO A 536 -15.57 -17.34 1.63
C PRO A 536 -16.19 -15.96 1.90
N GLU A 537 -16.80 -15.74 3.07
CA GLU A 537 -17.40 -14.45 3.45
C GLU A 537 -16.34 -13.35 3.65
N GLN A 538 -15.21 -13.68 4.28
CA GLN A 538 -14.13 -12.72 4.51
C GLN A 538 -13.38 -12.39 3.23
N ASP A 539 -13.14 -13.41 2.41
CA ASP A 539 -12.61 -13.22 1.06
C ASP A 539 -13.52 -12.33 0.23
N THR A 540 -14.83 -12.55 0.33
CA THR A 540 -15.85 -11.74 -0.35
C THR A 540 -15.79 -10.29 0.14
N LEU A 541 -15.78 -10.08 1.46
CA LEU A 541 -15.72 -8.75 2.03
C LEU A 541 -14.45 -8.00 1.62
N TYR A 542 -13.29 -8.67 1.63
CA TYR A 542 -12.03 -8.10 1.15
C TYR A 542 -12.11 -7.69 -0.32
N GLU A 543 -12.63 -8.55 -1.20
CA GLU A 543 -12.72 -8.23 -2.62
C GLU A 543 -13.75 -7.12 -2.91
N LEU A 544 -14.86 -7.04 -2.16
CA LEU A 544 -15.82 -5.93 -2.24
C LEU A 544 -15.23 -4.60 -1.75
N LYS A 545 -14.39 -4.63 -0.70
CA LYS A 545 -13.64 -3.44 -0.24
C LYS A 545 -12.68 -2.94 -1.32
N ALA A 546 -12.06 -3.88 -2.05
CA ALA A 546 -10.99 -3.61 -2.99
C ALA A 546 -11.42 -3.28 -4.43
N SER A 547 -12.52 -3.86 -4.91
CA SER A 547 -12.94 -3.80 -6.31
C SER A 547 -14.17 -2.92 -6.46
N PRO A 548 -14.04 -1.70 -7.02
CA PRO A 548 -15.18 -0.81 -7.23
C PRO A 548 -16.26 -1.43 -8.13
N SER A 549 -15.88 -2.17 -9.18
CA SER A 549 -16.84 -2.79 -10.09
C SER A 549 -17.64 -3.89 -9.42
N LEU A 550 -16.98 -4.76 -8.65
CA LEU A 550 -17.64 -5.85 -7.92
C LEU A 550 -18.52 -5.30 -6.80
N ARG A 551 -18.05 -4.27 -6.09
CA ARG A 551 -18.83 -3.55 -5.09
C ARG A 551 -20.09 -2.95 -5.69
N GLN A 552 -19.99 -2.25 -6.81
CA GLN A 552 -21.13 -1.64 -7.48
C GLN A 552 -22.15 -2.69 -7.95
N GLU A 553 -21.68 -3.82 -8.47
CA GLU A 553 -22.55 -4.92 -8.93
C GLU A 553 -23.34 -5.55 -7.78
N VAL A 554 -22.68 -5.78 -6.64
CA VAL A 554 -23.24 -6.56 -5.51
C VAL A 554 -23.97 -5.67 -4.51
N LEU A 555 -23.39 -4.53 -4.16
CA LEU A 555 -23.84 -3.65 -3.07
C LEU A 555 -24.21 -2.23 -3.54
N GLY A 556 -24.11 -1.91 -4.83
CA GLY A 556 -24.37 -0.55 -5.34
C GLY A 556 -25.82 -0.06 -5.21
N GLN A 557 -26.73 -0.88 -4.69
CA GLN A 557 -28.11 -0.49 -4.34
C GLN A 557 -28.25 -0.08 -2.86
N ASP A 558 -27.23 -0.32 -2.03
CA ASP A 558 -27.21 0.19 -0.66
C ASP A 558 -26.90 1.69 -0.67
N ASP A 559 -27.75 2.47 -0.01
CA ASP A 559 -27.67 3.94 -0.03
C ASP A 559 -26.32 4.45 0.50
N GLY A 560 -25.77 3.81 1.53
CA GLY A 560 -24.48 4.20 2.12
C GLY A 560 -23.31 3.93 1.18
N VAL A 561 -23.29 2.74 0.56
CA VAL A 561 -22.27 2.38 -0.44
C VAL A 561 -22.35 3.29 -1.66
N ALA A 562 -23.56 3.53 -2.19
CA ALA A 562 -23.77 4.38 -3.35
C ALA A 562 -23.32 5.83 -3.10
N LEU A 563 -23.60 6.38 -1.91
CA LEU A 563 -23.16 7.72 -1.52
C LEU A 563 -21.65 7.82 -1.37
N VAL A 564 -21.02 6.87 -0.69
CA VAL A 564 -19.55 6.85 -0.55
C VAL A 564 -18.90 6.76 -1.94
N ASP A 565 -19.37 5.85 -2.79
CA ASP A 565 -18.84 5.70 -4.16
C ASP A 565 -19.07 6.95 -5.02
N ALA A 566 -20.14 7.72 -4.79
CA ALA A 566 -20.39 8.98 -5.49
C ALA A 566 -19.46 10.10 -5.01
N ILE A 567 -19.28 10.23 -3.69
CA ILE A 567 -18.37 11.20 -3.06
C ILE A 567 -16.93 10.96 -3.50
N GLU A 568 -16.48 9.70 -3.54
CA GLU A 568 -15.11 9.35 -3.93
C GLU A 568 -14.79 9.57 -5.42
N ARG A 569 -15.80 9.72 -6.29
CA ARG A 569 -15.59 9.92 -7.75
C ARG A 569 -15.15 11.33 -8.10
N THR A 570 -15.38 12.30 -7.22
CA THR A 570 -15.15 13.71 -7.50
C THR A 570 -13.91 14.17 -6.77
N GLU A 571 -12.96 14.76 -7.50
CA GLU A 571 -11.81 15.40 -6.87
C GLU A 571 -12.22 16.73 -6.24
N HIS A 572 -11.79 16.94 -5.00
CA HIS A 572 -12.05 18.16 -4.25
C HIS A 572 -10.75 18.77 -3.74
N PRO A 573 -10.63 20.12 -3.74
CA PRO A 573 -9.49 20.77 -3.13
C PRO A 573 -9.50 20.51 -1.62
N ARG A 574 -8.41 19.91 -1.12
CA ARG A 574 -8.25 19.62 0.30
C ARG A 574 -7.93 20.86 1.10
N THR A 575 -8.28 20.84 2.37
CA THR A 575 -8.10 21.96 3.29
C THR A 575 -7.47 21.45 4.59
N GLU A 576 -6.39 22.11 5.01
CA GLU A 576 -5.80 21.92 6.32
C GLU A 576 -6.63 22.68 7.36
N ILE A 577 -6.97 22.04 8.47
CA ILE A 577 -7.78 22.64 9.53
C ILE A 577 -6.83 23.29 10.55
N THR A 578 -6.62 24.60 10.42
CA THR A 578 -5.70 25.36 11.31
C THR A 578 -6.43 26.13 12.41
N ASP A 579 -7.72 26.43 12.23
CA ASP A 579 -8.53 27.20 13.18
C ASP A 579 -10.02 26.78 13.15
N PHE A 580 -10.81 27.40 14.03
CA PHE A 580 -12.23 27.06 14.20
C PHE A 580 -13.10 27.43 13.00
N GLU A 581 -12.75 28.49 12.26
CA GLU A 581 -13.52 28.91 11.09
C GLU A 581 -13.23 28.01 9.89
N GLY A 582 -11.97 27.63 9.69
CA GLY A 582 -11.59 26.59 8.72
C GLY A 582 -12.28 25.26 9.01
N PHE A 583 -12.38 24.89 10.28
CA PHE A 583 -13.14 23.72 10.70
C PHE A 583 -14.63 23.81 10.31
N LYS A 584 -15.29 24.94 10.60
CA LYS A 584 -16.69 25.18 10.22
C LYS A 584 -16.90 25.13 8.70
N ASP A 585 -16.01 25.74 7.93
CA ASP A 585 -16.10 25.75 6.46
C ASP A 585 -16.01 24.33 5.88
N VAL A 586 -15.04 23.54 6.33
CA VAL A 586 -14.86 22.14 5.91
C VAL A 586 -16.11 21.31 6.22
N LEU A 587 -16.68 21.45 7.42
CA LEU A 587 -17.93 20.77 7.78
C LEU A 587 -19.08 21.16 6.87
N LEU A 588 -19.27 22.46 6.60
CA LEU A 588 -20.32 22.93 5.68
C LEU A 588 -20.14 22.36 4.28
N ARG A 589 -18.91 22.32 3.78
CA ARG A 589 -18.58 21.76 2.47
C ARG A 589 -18.87 20.26 2.44
N ALA A 590 -18.51 19.51 3.48
CA ALA A 590 -18.81 18.10 3.59
C ALA A 590 -20.33 17.85 3.58
N CYS A 591 -21.09 18.62 4.36
CA CYS A 591 -22.56 18.51 4.40
C CYS A 591 -23.21 18.83 3.05
N ARG A 592 -22.75 19.89 2.38
CA ARG A 592 -23.23 20.25 1.03
C ARG A 592 -22.94 19.13 0.03
N LEU A 593 -21.73 18.56 0.08
CA LEU A 593 -21.34 17.46 -0.79
C LEU A 593 -22.23 16.24 -0.58
N VAL A 594 -22.41 15.79 0.65
CA VAL A 594 -23.31 14.67 0.98
C VAL A 594 -24.72 14.95 0.47
N ARG A 595 -25.23 16.17 0.67
CA ARG A 595 -26.58 16.56 0.23
C ARG A 595 -26.69 16.53 -1.30
N THR A 596 -25.74 17.10 -2.01
CA THR A 596 -25.72 17.15 -3.48
C THR A 596 -25.71 15.74 -4.08
N GLU A 597 -24.83 14.86 -3.60
CA GLU A 597 -24.75 13.48 -4.08
C GLU A 597 -26.01 12.68 -3.72
N ARG A 598 -26.57 12.90 -2.53
CA ARG A 598 -27.84 12.28 -2.10
C ARG A 598 -29.02 12.69 -2.99
N GLU A 599 -29.14 13.98 -3.28
CA GLU A 599 -30.18 14.52 -4.18
C GLU A 599 -30.00 13.98 -5.61
N ALA A 600 -28.77 13.92 -6.11
CA ALA A 600 -28.45 13.38 -7.43
C ALA A 600 -28.80 11.89 -7.57
N LEU A 601 -28.60 11.11 -6.50
CA LEU A 601 -28.97 9.70 -6.44
C LEU A 601 -30.45 9.46 -6.08
N GLY A 602 -31.21 10.51 -5.77
CA GLY A 602 -32.63 10.40 -5.39
C GLY A 602 -32.87 9.66 -4.07
N ILE A 603 -31.92 9.70 -3.13
CA ILE A 603 -32.00 9.01 -1.84
C ILE A 603 -32.70 9.91 -0.80
N PRO A 604 -33.85 9.54 -0.24
CA PRO A 604 -34.49 10.29 0.85
C PRO A 604 -33.62 10.39 2.12
N GLN A 605 -33.69 11.52 2.83
CA GLN A 605 -32.90 11.80 4.03
C GLN A 605 -33.20 10.84 5.20
N ASP A 606 -34.45 10.42 5.35
CA ASP A 606 -34.92 9.53 6.40
C ASP A 606 -34.42 8.07 6.26
N ARG A 607 -33.89 7.70 5.09
CA ARG A 607 -33.29 6.37 4.84
C ARG A 607 -31.91 6.20 5.48
N LEU A 608 -31.19 7.28 5.78
CA LEU A 608 -29.86 7.19 6.40
C LEU A 608 -29.99 7.02 7.92
N THR A 609 -29.51 5.90 8.44
CA THR A 609 -29.35 5.72 9.90
C THR A 609 -28.23 6.62 10.42
N GLU A 610 -28.17 6.89 11.73
CA GLU A 610 -27.07 7.66 12.36
C GLU A 610 -25.70 7.11 11.96
N ARG A 611 -25.54 5.78 12.04
CA ARG A 611 -24.31 5.10 11.64
C ARG A 611 -23.96 5.29 10.16
N SER A 612 -24.95 5.20 9.27
CA SER A 612 -24.71 5.35 7.83
C SER A 612 -24.37 6.81 7.50
N ALA A 613 -25.00 7.76 8.17
CA ALA A 613 -24.70 9.17 8.04
C ALA A 613 -23.29 9.52 8.56
N ALA A 614 -22.84 8.92 9.67
CA ALA A 614 -21.47 9.08 10.15
C ALA A 614 -20.44 8.58 9.13
N VAL A 615 -20.67 7.40 8.54
CA VAL A 615 -19.80 6.85 7.49
C VAL A 615 -19.77 7.75 6.26
N VAL A 616 -20.93 8.21 5.78
CA VAL A 616 -21.03 9.07 4.59
C VAL A 616 -20.39 10.45 4.85
N LEU A 617 -20.59 11.02 6.03
CA LEU A 617 -19.96 12.28 6.43
C LEU A 617 -18.44 12.12 6.55
N ALA A 618 -17.96 11.01 7.10
CA ALA A 618 -16.53 10.69 7.15
C ALA A 618 -15.93 10.56 5.73
N ALA A 619 -16.64 9.98 4.77
CA ALA A 619 -16.20 9.93 3.37
C ALA A 619 -16.09 11.33 2.76
N ALA A 620 -17.08 12.19 3.01
CA ALA A 620 -17.04 13.58 2.53
C ALA A 620 -15.89 14.37 3.17
N LEU A 621 -15.66 14.20 4.47
CA LEU A 621 -14.53 14.81 5.16
C LEU A 621 -13.20 14.29 4.60
N GLY A 622 -13.05 12.99 4.40
CA GLY A 622 -11.81 12.38 3.92
C GLY A 622 -11.38 12.79 2.50
N VAL A 623 -12.31 13.25 1.66
CA VAL A 623 -11.97 13.87 0.36
C VAL A 623 -11.69 15.37 0.45
N LEU A 624 -12.10 16.03 1.54
CA LEU A 624 -11.99 17.48 1.76
C LEU A 624 -10.86 17.90 2.70
N VAL A 625 -10.36 17.03 3.57
CA VAL A 625 -9.31 17.36 4.54
C VAL A 625 -7.97 16.76 4.19
N ASP A 626 -6.90 17.43 4.62
CA ASP A 626 -5.54 16.89 4.60
C ASP A 626 -5.15 16.26 5.94
N ALA A 627 -5.98 15.34 6.43
CA ALA A 627 -5.78 14.66 7.70
C ALA A 627 -6.37 13.24 7.66
N PRO A 628 -5.85 12.29 8.47
CA PRO A 628 -6.43 10.95 8.59
C PRO A 628 -7.84 11.01 9.17
N ILE A 629 -8.67 9.99 8.90
CA ILE A 629 -10.02 9.87 9.44
C ILE A 629 -10.17 8.54 10.16
N GLU A 630 -10.65 8.59 11.41
CA GLU A 630 -11.02 7.42 12.19
C GLU A 630 -12.53 7.39 12.44
N LEU A 631 -13.10 6.19 12.38
CA LEU A 631 -14.52 5.92 12.66
C LEU A 631 -14.68 5.14 13.96
N GLU A 632 -15.67 5.55 14.77
CA GLU A 632 -15.98 4.95 16.08
C GLU A 632 -14.74 4.74 16.99
N PRO A 633 -13.77 5.69 17.09
CA PRO A 633 -12.55 5.43 17.84
C PRO A 633 -12.82 5.28 19.34
N ARG A 634 -12.05 4.39 19.99
CA ARG A 634 -12.09 4.20 21.44
C ARG A 634 -11.04 5.09 22.09
N LEU A 635 -11.46 5.88 23.06
CA LEU A 635 -10.58 6.80 23.79
C LEU A 635 -10.46 6.39 25.26
N GLU A 636 -9.41 6.86 25.90
CA GLU A 636 -9.22 6.69 27.34
C GLU A 636 -10.42 7.22 28.12
N GLY A 637 -10.88 6.46 29.12
CA GLY A 637 -12.05 6.81 29.93
C GLY A 637 -13.41 6.52 29.28
N GLY A 638 -13.47 5.76 28.18
CA GLY A 638 -14.71 5.15 27.68
C GLY A 638 -15.57 6.01 26.74
N LEU A 639 -15.09 7.19 26.34
CA LEU A 639 -15.73 8.04 25.33
C LEU A 639 -15.58 7.44 23.93
N ARG A 640 -16.59 7.68 23.07
CA ARG A 640 -16.66 7.18 21.69
C ARG A 640 -17.31 8.23 20.77
N PRO A 641 -16.54 9.13 20.15
CA PRO A 641 -17.05 9.94 19.04
C PRO A 641 -17.34 9.04 17.84
N ASP A 642 -18.18 9.52 16.91
CA ASP A 642 -18.44 8.76 15.68
C ASP A 642 -17.32 8.95 14.65
N ILE A 643 -16.74 10.15 14.59
CA ILE A 643 -15.67 10.53 13.67
C ILE A 643 -14.59 11.30 14.42
N VAL A 644 -13.33 10.95 14.18
CA VAL A 644 -12.16 11.77 14.53
C VAL A 644 -11.40 12.11 13.25
N ILE A 645 -11.18 13.40 13.03
CA ILE A 645 -10.23 13.87 12.02
C ILE A 645 -8.88 14.03 12.72
N GLY A 646 -7.81 13.47 12.17
CA GLY A 646 -6.47 13.58 12.75
C GLY A 646 -6.01 12.47 13.67
N ARG A 647 -4.84 12.65 14.29
CA ARG A 647 -4.29 11.73 15.32
C ARG A 647 -4.38 12.33 16.73
N GLY A 648 -4.53 11.43 17.71
CA GLY A 648 -4.89 11.72 19.10
C GLY A 648 -3.88 12.55 19.92
N ASP A 649 -2.70 12.84 19.38
CA ASP A 649 -1.52 13.31 20.11
C ASP A 649 -1.26 14.82 20.09
N ALA A 650 -1.67 15.60 19.08
CA ALA A 650 -1.90 17.06 19.14
C ALA A 650 -2.12 17.65 17.73
N ARG A 651 -2.84 18.78 17.62
CA ARG A 651 -3.18 19.58 16.41
C ARG A 651 -4.22 19.12 15.38
N ASP A 652 -4.52 17.82 15.22
CA ASP A 652 -5.63 17.37 14.32
C ASP A 652 -7.04 16.92 14.85
N VAL A 653 -7.23 16.28 16.03
CA VAL A 653 -8.54 15.89 16.62
C VAL A 653 -9.67 16.91 16.54
N VAL A 654 -10.64 16.55 15.71
CA VAL A 654 -11.98 17.10 15.61
C VAL A 654 -12.99 15.97 15.86
N GLU A 655 -13.90 16.16 16.81
CA GLU A 655 -14.99 15.22 17.08
C GLU A 655 -16.23 15.57 16.27
N VAL A 656 -16.86 14.59 15.62
CA VAL A 656 -18.23 14.72 15.11
C VAL A 656 -19.08 13.60 15.69
N ALA A 657 -20.12 13.96 16.44
CA ALA A 657 -21.15 13.03 16.90
C ALA A 657 -22.42 13.18 16.04
N VAL A 658 -22.98 12.08 15.55
CA VAL A 658 -24.14 12.08 14.63
C VAL A 658 -25.39 11.54 15.34
N HIS A 659 -26.46 12.33 15.42
CA HIS A 659 -27.69 11.97 16.11
C HIS A 659 -28.96 12.31 15.33
N ARG A 660 -30.03 11.54 15.51
CA ARG A 660 -31.39 11.93 15.10
C ARG A 660 -32.05 12.79 16.18
N SER A 661 -32.80 13.81 15.76
CA SER A 661 -33.26 14.91 16.63
C SER A 661 -34.25 14.56 17.77
N SER A 662 -34.52 13.28 18.08
CA SER A 662 -35.74 12.90 18.80
C SER A 662 -35.67 12.59 20.29
N PHE A 663 -34.51 12.47 20.98
CA PHE A 663 -34.57 11.92 22.37
C PHE A 663 -33.56 12.42 23.44
N ALA A 664 -32.64 13.36 23.18
CA ALA A 664 -31.72 13.86 24.23
C ALA A 664 -31.56 15.39 24.19
N PRO A 665 -31.47 16.08 25.36
CA PRO A 665 -31.20 17.51 25.39
C PRO A 665 -29.79 17.79 24.83
N LEU A 666 -29.72 18.72 23.87
CA LEU A 666 -28.49 19.16 23.19
C LEU A 666 -27.36 19.50 24.18
N SER A 667 -27.72 20.11 25.31
CA SER A 667 -26.80 20.46 26.39
C SER A 667 -26.05 19.25 26.99
N GLY A 668 -26.68 18.08 27.07
CA GLY A 668 -26.03 16.86 27.58
C GLY A 668 -25.03 16.25 26.60
N GLN A 669 -25.22 16.47 25.29
CA GLN A 669 -24.30 16.00 24.24
C GLN A 669 -23.13 16.94 24.06
N ALA A 670 -23.39 18.25 24.03
CA ALA A 670 -22.34 19.26 24.05
C ALA A 670 -21.44 19.14 25.29
N HIS A 671 -22.00 18.71 26.44
CA HIS A 671 -21.22 18.41 27.64
C HIS A 671 -20.23 17.25 27.44
N ARG A 672 -20.65 16.13 26.82
CA ARG A 672 -19.77 14.99 26.54
C ARG A 672 -18.61 15.34 25.60
N ILE A 673 -18.91 16.07 24.53
CA ILE A 673 -17.89 16.63 23.62
C ILE A 673 -16.96 17.56 24.44
N GLY A 674 -17.51 18.38 25.34
CA GLY A 674 -16.74 19.22 26.25
C GLY A 674 -15.77 18.46 27.16
N GLU A 675 -16.21 17.35 27.77
CA GLU A 675 -15.36 16.48 28.59
C GLU A 675 -14.22 15.87 27.78
N TYR A 676 -14.50 15.48 26.54
CA TYR A 676 -13.47 14.98 25.63
C TYR A 676 -12.45 16.07 25.28
N LEU A 677 -12.94 17.23 24.82
CA LEU A 677 -12.10 18.35 24.45
C LEU A 677 -11.20 18.80 25.60
N GLN A 678 -11.64 18.76 26.86
CA GLN A 678 -10.79 19.09 28.02
C GLN A 678 -9.48 18.29 28.08
N ARG A 679 -9.47 17.05 27.58
CA ARG A 679 -8.30 16.17 27.58
C ARG A 679 -7.34 16.44 26.43
N LEU A 680 -7.74 17.28 25.48
CA LEU A 680 -6.96 17.58 24.28
C LEU A 680 -6.73 19.10 24.12
N PRO A 681 -5.48 19.56 24.02
CA PRO A 681 -5.18 20.97 23.82
C PRO A 681 -5.52 21.42 22.38
N GLY A 682 -6.17 22.59 22.25
CA GLY A 682 -6.35 23.29 20.97
C GLY A 682 -7.35 22.67 19.97
N ARG A 683 -8.44 22.04 20.45
CA ARG A 683 -9.35 21.22 19.64
C ARG A 683 -10.74 21.81 19.41
N PHE A 684 -11.37 21.42 18.31
CA PHE A 684 -12.75 21.77 17.95
C PHE A 684 -13.65 20.54 18.00
N GLY A 685 -14.89 20.72 18.41
CA GLY A 685 -15.90 19.65 18.41
C GLY A 685 -17.12 20.07 17.60
N ALA A 686 -17.81 19.08 17.03
CA ALA A 686 -19.07 19.26 16.35
C ALA A 686 -20.09 18.18 16.72
N LEU A 687 -21.35 18.60 16.69
CA LEU A 687 -22.52 17.77 16.84
C LEU A 687 -23.33 17.85 15.55
N ALA A 688 -23.42 16.77 14.80
CA ALA A 688 -24.24 16.66 13.61
C ALA A 688 -25.61 16.05 13.95
N ILE A 689 -26.67 16.79 13.67
CA ILE A 689 -28.05 16.41 13.97
C ILE A 689 -28.78 16.16 12.66
N LEU A 690 -29.25 14.94 12.45
CA LEU A 690 -30.10 14.55 11.33
C LEU A 690 -31.55 14.94 11.64
N GLU A 691 -32.12 15.86 10.86
CA GLU A 691 -33.54 16.20 10.97
C GLU A 691 -34.45 15.08 10.46
N GLY A 692 -35.55 14.84 11.16
CA GLY A 692 -36.60 13.92 10.73
C GLY A 692 -37.58 14.57 9.75
N SER A 693 -38.36 13.75 9.05
CA SER A 693 -39.35 14.14 8.03
C SER A 693 -40.51 15.05 8.48
N GLY A 694 -40.50 15.54 9.73
CA GLY A 694 -41.50 16.45 10.30
C GLY A 694 -41.10 17.93 10.32
N ALA A 695 -39.87 18.30 9.94
CA ALA A 695 -39.47 19.70 9.82
C ALA A 695 -40.14 20.34 8.60
N GLN A 696 -40.85 21.46 8.80
CA GLN A 696 -41.76 22.06 7.80
C GLN A 696 -41.07 22.66 6.56
N THR A 697 -39.74 22.56 6.46
CA THR A 697 -38.96 22.91 5.26
C THR A 697 -37.59 22.22 5.35
N PRO A 698 -37.10 21.51 4.32
CA PRO A 698 -35.70 21.08 4.28
C PRO A 698 -34.83 22.34 4.13
N GLY A 699 -34.28 22.82 5.24
CA GLY A 699 -33.41 24.00 5.28
C GLY A 699 -32.08 23.77 4.58
N ARG A 700 -31.34 24.86 4.32
CA ARG A 700 -29.89 24.74 4.09
C ARG A 700 -29.26 24.21 5.39
N PRO A 701 -28.17 23.40 5.33
CA PRO A 701 -27.48 22.99 6.55
C PRO A 701 -27.13 24.24 7.39
N GLU A 702 -27.62 24.26 8.62
CA GLU A 702 -27.47 25.37 9.55
C GLU A 702 -26.35 25.06 10.54
N ILE A 703 -25.47 26.04 10.77
CA ILE A 703 -24.49 25.98 11.85
C ILE A 703 -24.97 26.88 12.97
N GLN A 704 -25.09 26.28 14.15
CA GLN A 704 -25.18 26.98 15.42
C GLN A 704 -23.87 26.79 16.18
N GLN A 705 -23.53 27.76 17.01
CA GLN A 705 -22.37 27.67 17.90
C GLN A 705 -22.87 27.60 19.33
N GLU A 706 -22.52 26.51 20.02
CA GLU A 706 -22.74 26.40 21.45
C GLU A 706 -21.41 26.50 22.19
N THR A 707 -21.48 26.88 23.46
CA THR A 707 -20.33 26.86 24.35
C THR A 707 -20.56 25.79 25.40
N THR A 708 -19.62 24.86 25.53
CA THR A 708 -19.71 23.81 26.54
C THR A 708 -19.65 24.40 27.95
N SER A 709 -20.02 23.62 28.96
CA SER A 709 -19.89 24.02 30.37
C SER A 709 -18.46 24.39 30.79
N ALA A 710 -17.47 24.03 29.98
CA ALA A 710 -16.05 24.35 30.17
C ALA A 710 -15.58 25.56 29.35
N GLY A 711 -16.49 26.32 28.73
CA GLY A 711 -16.16 27.53 27.96
C GLY A 711 -15.61 27.27 26.56
N ARG A 712 -15.69 26.05 26.03
CA ARG A 712 -15.17 25.71 24.69
C ARG A 712 -16.26 25.78 23.61
N PRO A 713 -15.97 26.30 22.41
CA PRO A 713 -16.94 26.34 21.32
C PRO A 713 -17.15 24.95 20.71
N VAL A 714 -18.41 24.62 20.41
CA VAL A 714 -18.84 23.42 19.68
C VAL A 714 -19.75 23.85 18.53
N VAL A 715 -19.54 23.26 17.35
CA VAL A 715 -20.37 23.50 16.17
C VAL A 715 -21.56 22.55 16.21
N VAL A 716 -22.78 23.05 16.27
CA VAL A 716 -23.99 22.24 16.08
C VAL A 716 -24.41 22.37 14.62
N LEU A 717 -24.31 21.27 13.88
CA LEU A 717 -24.70 21.14 12.47
C LEU A 717 -26.08 20.50 12.41
N ILE A 718 -27.01 21.14 11.73
CA ILE A 718 -28.33 20.58 11.45
C ILE A 718 -28.33 20.12 9.99
N LEU A 719 -28.45 18.81 9.78
CA LEU A 719 -28.35 18.06 8.52
C LEU A 719 -29.72 17.66 7.98
#